data_AF-A0A432HP39-F1
#
_entry.id   AF-A0A432HP39-F1
#
_cell.length_a   1.000
_cell.length_b   1.000
_cell.length_c   1.000
_cell.angle_alpha   90.00
_cell.angle_beta   90.00
_cell.angle_gamma   90.00
#
_symmetry.space_group_name_H-M   'P 1'
#
loop_
_entity.id
_entity.type
_entity.pdbx_description
1 polymer ?
#
loop_
_entity_poly.entity_id
_entity_poly.type
_entity_poly.pdbx_seq_one_letter_code
_entity_poly.pdbx_strand_id
1 'polypeptide(L)'
;AEPASGSGYGIMLEDSDDNLLRNCTVSSFGYYGIYLYNSARDNTILDSSADSNGDAGLMLEVAYNTVVRNSSFSGSPNGSGLIVTSATGVALDNLTVADNGDETSDYGLSVSSSSQITLKFSSFSNNSGIGTYIYNSNNIVIYSNRMVDHQSHTLQLWTVNDALVARNILESGSGDVVSAVSLYYTTDTWIENNSVTQQGDGPEDSGIGLRYSYGNTIYNNSIGDSDATGIRLRDESNSNFVLDNHLLRLKGYGIQVSDGNRPSLYNLVSGNILEEIDQYALYVATKGAWNTFSGNAISDSEAQGIGVFGADNTFSGNSISGGLAAAIIDDGQRNSFTGNSIDATGQTAIIVYASGGTYSNNSITNGLEGFWISGSDNHFVNETVVVSSTALKFVNGDNNIFRESSLSGDVTLESGSTGNRLNATSLQGSISCDSSSQLFIADNIVVEALNADLGTPFTGVHLRFKADGEVVYATPHFNGSDETTGADGRIAPQMLVHTSYDGSSDPESTEFSLAYAFHLRENTTQFSASGPHLETVLVPDIWNYGLVQNLQTGEEYVLISAAVEDATAGDELLVWPSLYVESVSVSKRLTITGFGPGVRVQGDDAAFNIWGNGVVLQDISISNSNFGVVVMADNVTLANLTISNTTDTNVLLINQTGARLENVTASSLKIEGAGDHILRHSDITFIQLSGSTTGNRALDTTFGTVDCQLGSSLAIEYRLTVELRTVKGNGSGLDVELLEGGAVFYATSAFGGSDARSDGAGRLPEQVVAGLLYNGSSTPEQVLTTVRVEFNGLQESSFIVSQDSLERVWLNLPPQVSIKGVSPSPAIRGDLQQPVDGATLAWWPLDEGSGTTSADGSGNGHNLTLGPTPSWAAGHDGSAVLFDGQYIYLEGPRLSLTTMTIELWFNTIGSNGTLLSDKGGGTTWNHHIYLLDGEPRFEHTQNLGGTVFSLAAGTQFNDGSWHHLAVVRSHVETSLWVDGALRASSPSATPDLSPHDTWLGMSPDGSNAYAGMLDSVRLSSVARHSGDFLIGSGTVILLGQASDSDGSVTNWSWYSSQDGLLGHGARLEIAVDSLSIG
;
A
#
# COMPACT_ATOMS: atom_id res chain seq x y z
N ALA A 1 61.70 -18.18 -50.11
CA ALA A 1 62.56 -17.35 -49.25
C ALA A 1 61.79 -17.20 -47.96
N GLU A 2 62.29 -17.78 -46.87
CA GLU A 2 61.68 -17.64 -45.54
C GLU A 2 61.71 -16.15 -45.13
N PRO A 3 60.62 -15.58 -44.60
CA PRO A 3 60.72 -14.30 -43.91
C PRO A 3 61.50 -14.55 -42.61
N ALA A 4 62.55 -13.76 -42.40
CA ALA A 4 63.25 -13.74 -41.13
C ALA A 4 62.23 -13.45 -40.01
N SER A 5 62.09 -14.35 -39.05
CA SER A 5 61.35 -14.12 -37.82
C SER A 5 62.00 -12.95 -37.06
N GLY A 6 61.47 -11.75 -37.25
CA GLY A 6 61.89 -10.57 -36.50
C GLY A 6 61.43 -10.73 -35.06
N SER A 7 62.33 -11.14 -34.16
CA SER A 7 62.08 -11.32 -32.73
C SER A 7 61.93 -9.98 -31.96
N GLY A 8 61.05 -9.08 -32.42
CA GLY A 8 60.91 -7.72 -31.88
C GLY A 8 59.55 -7.09 -32.13
N TYR A 9 59.37 -5.87 -31.63
CA TYR A 9 58.17 -5.03 -31.79
C TYR A 9 58.22 -4.21 -33.09
N GLY A 10 57.06 -3.84 -33.63
CA GLY A 10 56.96 -2.99 -34.82
C GLY A 10 57.16 -1.49 -34.52
N ILE A 11 56.14 -0.84 -33.96
CA ILE A 11 56.21 0.56 -33.47
C ILE A 11 56.03 0.53 -31.96
N MET A 12 56.94 1.17 -31.24
CA MET A 12 56.94 1.16 -29.78
C MET A 12 56.99 2.60 -29.23
N LEU A 13 56.05 2.92 -28.33
CA LEU A 13 55.95 4.20 -27.63
C LEU A 13 56.04 3.94 -26.11
N GLU A 14 57.16 4.32 -25.52
CA GLU A 14 57.48 4.14 -24.09
C GLU A 14 57.50 5.50 -23.40
N ASP A 15 56.81 5.66 -22.25
CA ASP A 15 56.78 6.94 -21.49
C ASP A 15 56.54 8.16 -22.41
N SER A 16 55.66 7.98 -23.41
CA SER A 16 55.50 8.90 -24.53
C SER A 16 54.08 9.50 -24.54
N ASP A 17 54.02 10.83 -24.65
CA ASP A 17 52.78 11.60 -24.59
C ASP A 17 52.49 12.33 -25.91
N ASP A 18 51.21 12.55 -26.24
CA ASP A 18 50.72 13.37 -27.36
C ASP A 18 51.21 12.94 -28.77
N ASN A 19 51.40 11.62 -29.01
CA ASN A 19 51.87 11.14 -30.31
C ASN A 19 50.71 10.83 -31.27
N LEU A 20 50.93 11.11 -32.56
CA LEU A 20 50.02 10.75 -33.65
C LEU A 20 50.69 9.74 -34.60
N LEU A 21 50.17 8.52 -34.61
CA LEU A 21 50.48 7.52 -35.63
C LEU A 21 49.37 7.54 -36.69
N ARG A 22 49.72 7.84 -37.94
CA ARG A 22 48.75 7.97 -39.03
C ARG A 22 49.21 7.29 -40.31
N ASN A 23 48.33 6.52 -40.94
CA ASN A 23 48.63 5.78 -42.18
C ASN A 23 49.84 4.84 -42.04
N CYS A 24 49.99 4.21 -40.86
CA CYS A 24 51.07 3.25 -40.61
C CYS A 24 50.61 1.84 -41.01
N THR A 25 51.51 1.05 -41.59
CA THR A 25 51.31 -0.39 -41.85
C THR A 25 52.43 -1.17 -41.19
N VAL A 26 52.09 -2.07 -40.26
CA VAL A 26 53.04 -2.80 -39.42
C VAL A 26 52.79 -4.31 -39.53
N SER A 27 53.72 -5.07 -40.11
CA SER A 27 53.47 -6.48 -40.35
C SER A 27 54.66 -7.41 -40.18
N SER A 28 54.35 -8.68 -39.88
CA SER A 28 55.33 -9.78 -39.77
C SER A 28 56.35 -9.61 -38.62
N PHE A 29 55.95 -9.01 -37.50
CA PHE A 29 56.77 -8.94 -36.29
C PHE A 29 56.48 -10.10 -35.33
N GLY A 30 57.47 -10.54 -34.57
CA GLY A 30 57.39 -11.72 -33.70
C GLY A 30 56.64 -11.51 -32.38
N TYR A 31 56.41 -10.26 -31.96
CA TYR A 31 55.63 -9.91 -30.77
C TYR A 31 54.45 -9.00 -31.17
N TYR A 32 54.43 -7.76 -30.70
CA TYR A 32 53.37 -6.78 -30.97
C TYR A 32 53.68 -5.94 -32.21
N GLY A 33 52.64 -5.66 -33.02
CA GLY A 33 52.70 -4.69 -34.11
C GLY A 33 52.94 -3.28 -33.57
N ILE A 34 51.94 -2.71 -32.91
CA ILE A 34 52.04 -1.41 -32.23
C ILE A 34 51.98 -1.64 -30.71
N TYR A 35 52.92 -1.06 -29.96
CA TYR A 35 53.02 -1.23 -28.52
C TYR A 35 53.17 0.12 -27.81
N LEU A 36 52.17 0.49 -27.00
CA LEU A 36 52.22 1.66 -26.12
C LEU A 36 52.37 1.15 -24.69
N TYR A 37 53.43 1.54 -24.00
CA TYR A 37 53.67 1.06 -22.65
C TYR A 37 54.34 2.06 -21.73
N ASN A 38 54.29 1.73 -20.44
CA ASN A 38 54.93 2.47 -19.36
C ASN A 38 54.47 3.94 -19.34
N SER A 39 53.26 4.18 -18.86
CA SER A 39 52.69 5.52 -18.66
C SER A 39 52.51 6.39 -19.91
N ALA A 40 52.49 5.82 -21.11
CA ALA A 40 52.22 6.57 -22.35
C ALA A 40 50.80 7.20 -22.34
N ARG A 41 50.69 8.50 -22.65
CA ARG A 41 49.40 9.24 -22.56
C ARG A 41 48.98 9.94 -23.85
N ASP A 42 47.68 10.13 -24.00
CA ASP A 42 47.07 11.04 -24.99
C ASP A 42 47.51 10.75 -26.44
N ASN A 43 47.77 9.48 -26.73
CA ASN A 43 48.27 9.03 -28.03
C ASN A 43 47.11 8.70 -28.99
N THR A 44 47.26 9.05 -30.26
CA THR A 44 46.26 8.78 -31.30
C THR A 44 46.84 7.89 -32.41
N ILE A 45 46.15 6.78 -32.70
CA ILE A 45 46.39 5.90 -33.84
C ILE A 45 45.22 6.07 -34.82
N LEU A 46 45.51 6.47 -36.05
CA LEU A 46 44.50 6.81 -37.05
C LEU A 46 44.84 6.18 -38.41
N ASP A 47 43.82 5.65 -39.10
CA ASP A 47 43.94 5.15 -40.48
C ASP A 47 45.11 4.13 -40.65
N SER A 48 45.37 3.29 -39.65
CA SER A 48 46.57 2.43 -39.59
C SER A 48 46.23 0.93 -39.58
N SER A 49 47.18 0.09 -39.96
CA SER A 49 46.99 -1.35 -40.01
C SER A 49 48.15 -2.10 -39.36
N ALA A 50 47.84 -3.16 -38.62
CA ALA A 50 48.83 -4.14 -38.19
C ALA A 50 48.39 -5.56 -38.53
N ASP A 51 49.23 -6.31 -39.24
CA ASP A 51 48.88 -7.65 -39.70
C ASP A 51 50.00 -8.69 -39.52
N SER A 52 49.63 -9.96 -39.36
CA SER A 52 50.59 -11.08 -39.31
C SER A 52 51.64 -10.94 -38.19
N ASN A 53 51.27 -10.36 -37.05
CA ASN A 53 52.18 -10.15 -35.90
C ASN A 53 51.99 -11.26 -34.85
N GLY A 54 53.05 -11.70 -34.17
CA GLY A 54 53.04 -12.89 -33.33
C GLY A 54 51.94 -12.91 -32.26
N ASP A 55 51.95 -11.92 -31.36
CA ASP A 55 51.13 -11.94 -30.14
C ASP A 55 49.93 -10.97 -30.20
N ALA A 56 50.07 -9.81 -30.84
CA ALA A 56 48.96 -8.90 -31.09
C ALA A 56 49.26 -7.85 -32.18
N GLY A 57 48.21 -7.35 -32.81
CA GLY A 57 48.30 -6.18 -33.68
C GLY A 57 48.54 -4.88 -32.90
N LEU A 58 47.88 -4.73 -31.76
CA LEU A 58 48.04 -3.60 -30.83
C LEU A 58 48.09 -4.09 -29.38
N MET A 59 49.06 -3.58 -28.63
CA MET A 59 49.18 -3.76 -27.19
C MET A 59 49.23 -2.39 -26.49
N LEU A 60 48.32 -2.17 -25.53
CA LEU A 60 48.30 -1.02 -24.64
C LEU A 60 48.53 -1.50 -23.21
N GLU A 61 49.64 -1.11 -22.59
CA GLU A 61 50.01 -1.55 -21.25
C GLU A 61 50.37 -0.36 -20.35
N VAL A 62 49.58 -0.11 -19.29
CA VAL A 62 49.78 1.08 -18.45
C VAL A 62 49.75 2.36 -19.31
N ALA A 63 48.74 2.47 -20.17
CA ALA A 63 48.55 3.57 -21.11
C ALA A 63 47.25 4.36 -20.81
N TYR A 64 47.24 5.64 -21.14
CA TYR A 64 46.14 6.54 -20.76
C TYR A 64 45.63 7.35 -21.96
N ASN A 65 44.32 7.53 -22.07
CA ASN A 65 43.67 8.39 -23.05
C ASN A 65 44.02 8.08 -24.52
N THR A 66 44.29 6.81 -24.83
CA THR A 66 44.65 6.39 -26.18
C THR A 66 43.42 6.33 -27.08
N VAL A 67 43.48 6.98 -28.25
CA VAL A 67 42.44 6.91 -29.28
C VAL A 67 42.94 6.08 -30.46
N VAL A 68 42.19 5.06 -30.84
CA VAL A 68 42.44 4.23 -32.03
C VAL A 68 41.23 4.33 -32.93
N ARG A 69 41.42 4.82 -34.16
CA ARG A 69 40.32 5.06 -35.10
C ARG A 69 40.62 4.61 -36.52
N ASN A 70 39.61 4.11 -37.23
CA ASN A 70 39.68 3.72 -38.65
C ASN A 70 40.85 2.76 -38.96
N SER A 71 41.10 1.79 -38.07
CA SER A 71 42.32 0.98 -38.13
C SER A 71 42.01 -0.51 -38.14
N SER A 72 42.92 -1.32 -38.69
CA SER A 72 42.71 -2.77 -38.84
C SER A 72 43.80 -3.61 -38.17
N PHE A 73 43.41 -4.63 -37.43
CA PHE A 73 44.30 -5.50 -36.67
C PHE A 73 43.97 -6.97 -36.95
N SER A 74 44.80 -7.66 -37.72
CA SER A 74 44.42 -8.98 -38.26
C SER A 74 45.54 -9.99 -38.40
N GLY A 75 45.22 -11.28 -38.39
CA GLY A 75 46.19 -12.32 -38.74
C GLY A 75 47.25 -12.58 -37.67
N SER A 76 47.03 -12.24 -36.41
CA SER A 76 48.00 -12.51 -35.34
C SER A 76 47.91 -13.99 -34.93
N PRO A 77 48.89 -14.85 -35.27
CA PRO A 77 48.66 -16.30 -35.25
C PRO A 77 48.75 -16.94 -33.86
N ASN A 78 49.45 -16.32 -32.89
CA ASN A 78 49.64 -16.88 -31.55
C ASN A 78 49.05 -15.99 -30.44
N GLY A 79 48.08 -15.12 -30.78
CA GLY A 79 47.54 -14.19 -29.80
C GLY A 79 46.39 -13.32 -30.28
N SER A 80 45.98 -12.40 -29.42
CA SER A 80 44.76 -11.60 -29.59
C SER A 80 44.93 -10.48 -30.61
N GLY A 81 43.86 -10.05 -31.29
CA GLY A 81 43.95 -8.91 -32.21
C GLY A 81 44.38 -7.61 -31.53
N LEU A 82 43.75 -7.33 -30.39
CA LEU A 82 43.99 -6.16 -29.54
C LEU A 82 44.15 -6.60 -28.08
N ILE A 83 45.15 -6.07 -27.38
CA ILE A 83 45.33 -6.27 -25.94
C ILE A 83 45.39 -4.90 -25.24
N VAL A 84 44.57 -4.72 -24.21
CA VAL A 84 44.47 -3.53 -23.38
C VAL A 84 44.57 -3.94 -21.92
N THR A 85 45.65 -3.56 -21.25
CA THR A 85 45.88 -3.93 -19.85
C THR A 85 46.36 -2.75 -19.01
N SER A 86 45.78 -2.62 -17.82
CA SER A 86 46.07 -1.52 -16.89
C SER A 86 45.97 -0.13 -17.53
N ALA A 87 45.07 0.03 -18.51
CA ALA A 87 44.89 1.25 -19.27
C ALA A 87 43.62 2.01 -18.85
N THR A 88 43.53 3.30 -19.13
CA THR A 88 42.33 4.08 -18.81
C THR A 88 42.02 5.09 -19.91
N GLY A 89 40.73 5.31 -20.20
CA GLY A 89 40.31 6.30 -21.19
C GLY A 89 40.61 5.88 -22.63
N VAL A 90 40.57 4.58 -22.93
CA VAL A 90 40.86 4.08 -24.29
C VAL A 90 39.61 4.14 -25.16
N ALA A 91 39.71 4.77 -26.32
CA ALA A 91 38.66 4.83 -27.32
C ALA A 91 39.05 4.04 -28.57
N LEU A 92 38.29 2.97 -28.85
CA LEU A 92 38.40 2.10 -30.00
C LEU A 92 37.20 2.36 -30.93
N ASP A 93 37.45 2.95 -32.09
CA ASP A 93 36.40 3.53 -32.93
C ASP A 93 36.57 3.12 -34.40
N ASN A 94 35.55 2.49 -34.99
CA ASN A 94 35.58 2.07 -36.39
C ASN A 94 36.80 1.20 -36.73
N LEU A 95 36.98 0.13 -35.96
CA LEU A 95 38.08 -0.83 -36.13
C LEU A 95 37.63 -2.07 -36.88
N THR A 96 38.55 -2.70 -37.60
CA THR A 96 38.37 -4.05 -38.17
C THR A 96 39.35 -5.00 -37.50
N VAL A 97 38.85 -5.98 -36.75
CA VAL A 97 39.68 -6.95 -36.03
C VAL A 97 39.30 -8.36 -36.44
N ALA A 98 40.16 -9.02 -37.20
CA ALA A 98 39.80 -10.28 -37.85
C ALA A 98 40.93 -11.30 -37.94
N ASP A 99 40.56 -12.58 -38.01
CA ASP A 99 41.49 -13.68 -38.30
C ASP A 99 42.66 -13.79 -37.29
N ASN A 100 42.40 -13.52 -36.00
CA ASN A 100 43.42 -13.62 -34.96
C ASN A 100 43.27 -14.89 -34.10
N GLY A 101 44.40 -15.38 -33.63
CA GLY A 101 44.53 -16.53 -32.75
C GLY A 101 44.50 -17.89 -33.45
N ASP A 102 44.99 -18.89 -32.74
CA ASP A 102 44.81 -20.30 -33.06
C ASP A 102 44.29 -21.13 -31.86
N GLU A 103 44.24 -20.52 -30.67
CA GLU A 103 43.66 -21.09 -29.45
C GLU A 103 42.42 -20.32 -28.96
N THR A 104 41.62 -20.94 -28.09
CA THR A 104 40.39 -20.31 -27.55
C THR A 104 40.66 -19.19 -26.54
N SER A 105 41.89 -19.06 -26.05
CA SER A 105 42.36 -17.94 -25.23
C SER A 105 42.72 -16.70 -26.04
N ASP A 106 42.72 -16.79 -27.37
CA ASP A 106 43.13 -15.70 -28.26
C ASP A 106 41.91 -14.90 -28.73
N TYR A 107 41.75 -13.71 -28.16
CA TYR A 107 40.55 -12.92 -28.33
C TYR A 107 40.66 -11.93 -29.49
N GLY A 108 39.51 -11.45 -29.99
CA GLY A 108 39.53 -10.26 -30.86
C GLY A 108 40.04 -9.05 -30.09
N LEU A 109 39.40 -8.75 -28.96
CA LEU A 109 39.84 -7.74 -27.99
C LEU A 109 39.93 -8.35 -26.58
N SER A 110 41.08 -8.20 -25.94
CA SER A 110 41.33 -8.55 -24.54
C SER A 110 41.52 -7.30 -23.70
N VAL A 111 40.62 -7.02 -22.76
CA VAL A 111 40.69 -5.89 -21.82
C VAL A 111 40.84 -6.42 -20.39
N SER A 112 41.85 -5.95 -19.65
CA SER A 112 42.05 -6.35 -18.26
C SER A 112 42.46 -5.18 -17.36
N SER A 113 41.88 -5.09 -16.16
CA SER A 113 42.22 -4.05 -15.17
C SER A 113 42.21 -2.63 -15.75
N SER A 114 41.27 -2.35 -16.66
CA SER A 114 41.25 -1.12 -17.45
C SER A 114 39.88 -0.47 -17.40
N SER A 115 39.80 0.82 -17.09
CA SER A 115 38.50 1.50 -16.91
C SER A 115 38.27 2.59 -17.96
N GLN A 116 37.02 3.03 -18.14
CA GLN A 116 36.66 4.04 -19.14
C GLN A 116 37.05 3.60 -20.56
N ILE A 117 36.64 2.40 -20.93
CA ILE A 117 36.92 1.82 -22.26
C ILE A 117 35.69 2.01 -23.14
N THR A 118 35.91 2.58 -24.32
CA THR A 118 34.89 2.76 -25.34
C THR A 118 35.22 1.92 -26.56
N LEU A 119 34.32 1.03 -26.95
CA LEU A 119 34.38 0.28 -28.20
C LEU A 119 33.14 0.61 -29.04
N LYS A 120 33.33 1.24 -30.19
CA LYS A 120 32.19 1.65 -31.04
C LYS A 120 32.43 1.47 -32.53
N PHE A 121 31.32 1.25 -33.25
CA PHE A 121 31.27 1.17 -34.73
C PHE A 121 32.27 0.18 -35.35
N SER A 122 32.71 -0.81 -34.58
CA SER A 122 33.80 -1.70 -34.97
C SER A 122 33.28 -3.08 -35.40
N SER A 123 34.06 -3.76 -36.22
CA SER A 123 33.79 -5.11 -36.73
C SER A 123 34.81 -6.10 -36.19
N PHE A 124 34.35 -7.13 -35.50
CA PHE A 124 35.15 -8.27 -35.04
C PHE A 124 34.67 -9.52 -35.75
N SER A 125 35.57 -10.28 -36.36
CA SER A 125 35.16 -11.49 -37.10
C SER A 125 36.22 -12.58 -37.13
N ASN A 126 35.81 -13.85 -37.10
CA ASN A 126 36.71 -14.99 -37.30
C ASN A 126 37.95 -14.99 -36.38
N ASN A 127 37.75 -14.66 -35.10
CA ASN A 127 38.80 -14.79 -34.08
C ASN A 127 38.64 -16.14 -33.37
N SER A 128 39.76 -16.78 -33.02
CA SER A 128 39.79 -18.15 -32.50
C SER A 128 39.21 -18.32 -31.10
N GLY A 129 39.24 -17.28 -30.27
CA GLY A 129 38.61 -17.23 -28.95
C GLY A 129 37.33 -16.40 -28.91
N ILE A 130 37.15 -15.68 -27.80
CA ILE A 130 36.07 -14.72 -27.59
C ILE A 130 36.25 -13.50 -28.52
N GLY A 131 35.15 -12.97 -29.08
CA GLY A 131 35.17 -11.74 -29.86
C GLY A 131 35.73 -10.56 -29.05
N THR A 132 35.09 -10.25 -27.92
CA THR A 132 35.55 -9.27 -26.93
C THR A 132 35.46 -9.82 -25.51
N TYR A 133 36.61 -9.85 -24.81
CA TYR A 133 36.72 -10.28 -23.42
C TYR A 133 37.14 -9.09 -22.53
N ILE A 134 36.34 -8.79 -21.50
CA ILE A 134 36.59 -7.69 -20.57
C ILE A 134 36.61 -8.21 -19.14
N TYR A 135 37.73 -7.98 -18.45
CA TYR A 135 37.98 -8.51 -17.12
C TYR A 135 38.38 -7.42 -16.12
N ASN A 136 37.77 -7.42 -14.93
CA ASN A 136 38.13 -6.58 -13.79
C ASN A 136 38.22 -5.09 -14.17
N SER A 137 37.18 -4.58 -14.82
CA SER A 137 37.19 -3.33 -15.56
C SER A 137 35.86 -2.62 -15.36
N ASN A 138 35.84 -1.29 -15.21
CA ASN A 138 34.59 -0.54 -14.94
C ASN A 138 34.37 0.56 -15.98
N ASN A 139 33.14 1.05 -16.08
CA ASN A 139 32.76 2.16 -16.95
C ASN A 139 33.06 1.83 -18.42
N ILE A 140 32.43 0.76 -18.89
CA ILE A 140 32.67 0.17 -20.21
C ILE A 140 31.52 0.50 -21.13
N VAL A 141 31.81 0.96 -22.34
CA VAL A 141 30.79 1.21 -23.35
C VAL A 141 31.11 0.44 -24.63
N ILE A 142 30.19 -0.43 -25.04
CA ILE A 142 30.24 -1.23 -26.26
C ILE A 142 29.02 -0.87 -27.10
N TYR A 143 29.22 -0.10 -28.15
CA TYR A 143 28.13 0.55 -28.87
C TYR A 143 28.19 0.37 -30.40
N SER A 144 27.11 -0.12 -31.00
CA SER A 144 26.98 -0.24 -32.47
C SER A 144 28.12 -1.00 -33.15
N ASN A 145 28.58 -2.08 -32.53
CA ASN A 145 29.57 -2.99 -33.10
C ASN A 145 28.91 -4.18 -33.79
N ARG A 146 29.63 -4.79 -34.72
CA ARG A 146 29.28 -6.07 -35.33
C ARG A 146 30.34 -7.10 -34.93
N MET A 147 29.94 -8.14 -34.20
CA MET A 147 30.84 -9.19 -33.73
C MET A 147 30.25 -10.54 -34.15
N VAL A 148 30.92 -11.22 -35.08
CA VAL A 148 30.38 -12.40 -35.77
C VAL A 148 31.43 -13.48 -36.02
N ASP A 149 31.01 -14.72 -36.28
CA ASP A 149 31.88 -15.82 -36.72
C ASP A 149 33.03 -16.16 -35.73
N HIS A 150 32.82 -16.02 -34.42
CA HIS A 150 33.82 -16.39 -33.41
C HIS A 150 33.70 -17.87 -33.02
N GLN A 151 34.81 -18.53 -32.65
CA GLN A 151 34.76 -19.93 -32.21
C GLN A 151 34.34 -20.08 -30.72
N SER A 152 34.30 -18.97 -29.96
CA SER A 152 33.80 -18.88 -28.58
C SER A 152 32.75 -17.77 -28.42
N HIS A 153 32.59 -17.24 -27.20
CA HIS A 153 31.60 -16.20 -26.86
C HIS A 153 31.81 -14.98 -27.75
N THR A 154 30.72 -14.27 -28.07
CA THR A 154 30.85 -13.03 -28.82
C THR A 154 31.35 -11.91 -27.90
N LEU A 155 30.73 -11.79 -26.72
CA LEU A 155 31.07 -10.82 -25.70
C LEU A 155 31.03 -11.46 -24.30
N GLN A 156 32.09 -11.27 -23.53
CA GLN A 156 32.12 -11.66 -22.12
C GLN A 156 32.59 -10.50 -21.24
N LEU A 157 31.76 -10.15 -20.25
CA LEU A 157 32.07 -9.21 -19.18
C LEU A 157 32.25 -9.99 -17.88
N TRP A 158 33.43 -9.86 -17.27
CA TRP A 158 33.77 -10.57 -16.03
C TRP A 158 34.31 -9.60 -14.98
N THR A 159 33.60 -9.47 -13.85
CA THR A 159 33.91 -8.50 -12.79
C THR A 159 33.91 -7.09 -13.39
N VAL A 160 32.75 -6.73 -13.95
CA VAL A 160 32.53 -5.44 -14.61
C VAL A 160 31.35 -4.75 -13.94
N ASN A 161 31.56 -3.50 -13.53
CA ASN A 161 30.51 -2.66 -12.99
C ASN A 161 30.29 -1.46 -13.93
N ASP A 162 29.05 -1.01 -14.02
CA ASP A 162 28.66 0.16 -14.82
C ASP A 162 29.10 0.03 -16.29
N ALA A 163 28.46 -0.90 -17.01
CA ALA A 163 28.70 -1.09 -18.42
C ALA A 163 27.44 -0.85 -19.26
N LEU A 164 27.63 -0.32 -20.47
CA LEU A 164 26.58 -0.16 -21.48
C LEU A 164 26.96 -0.95 -22.72
N VAL A 165 26.18 -1.99 -23.02
CA VAL A 165 26.26 -2.78 -24.26
C VAL A 165 25.02 -2.48 -25.06
N ALA A 166 25.14 -1.61 -26.06
CA ALA A 166 23.98 -1.11 -26.78
C ALA A 166 24.10 -1.14 -28.31
N ARG A 167 22.99 -1.50 -28.98
CA ARG A 167 22.86 -1.46 -30.45
C ARG A 167 23.86 -2.31 -31.22
N ASN A 168 24.37 -3.39 -30.62
CA ASN A 168 25.33 -4.28 -31.25
C ASN A 168 24.63 -5.41 -32.01
N ILE A 169 25.32 -5.94 -33.02
CA ILE A 169 24.97 -7.20 -33.68
C ILE A 169 25.96 -8.25 -33.18
N LEU A 170 25.47 -9.23 -32.44
CA LEU A 170 26.26 -10.22 -31.73
C LEU A 170 25.86 -11.63 -32.18
N GLU A 171 26.71 -12.26 -32.97
CA GLU A 171 26.45 -13.58 -33.56
C GLU A 171 27.58 -14.53 -33.13
N SER A 172 27.24 -15.61 -32.42
CA SER A 172 28.22 -16.65 -32.12
C SER A 172 28.40 -17.60 -33.32
N GLY A 173 29.62 -18.14 -33.49
CA GLY A 173 29.89 -19.16 -34.51
C GLY A 173 29.58 -20.58 -34.02
N SER A 174 29.87 -21.58 -34.87
CA SER A 174 29.53 -23.00 -34.64
C SER A 174 30.54 -23.78 -33.76
N GLY A 175 31.18 -23.12 -32.80
CA GLY A 175 32.14 -23.72 -31.85
C GLY A 175 31.51 -24.13 -30.50
N ASP A 176 32.33 -24.58 -29.54
CA ASP A 176 31.88 -24.91 -28.17
C ASP A 176 31.61 -23.60 -27.37
N VAL A 177 30.39 -23.03 -27.40
CA VAL A 177 30.15 -21.68 -26.83
C VAL A 177 28.95 -21.54 -25.90
N VAL A 178 29.28 -21.30 -24.62
CA VAL A 178 28.36 -21.01 -23.51
C VAL A 178 28.01 -19.50 -23.44
N SER A 179 27.26 -19.03 -24.42
CA SER A 179 26.56 -17.73 -24.54
C SER A 179 27.16 -16.64 -25.43
N ALA A 180 26.32 -15.99 -26.24
CA ALA A 180 26.72 -14.90 -27.13
C ALA A 180 27.13 -13.67 -26.32
N VAL A 181 26.32 -13.32 -25.33
CA VAL A 181 26.64 -12.32 -24.30
C VAL A 181 26.69 -13.00 -22.95
N SER A 182 27.80 -12.85 -22.25
CA SER A 182 28.00 -13.49 -20.96
C SER A 182 28.43 -12.49 -19.88
N LEU A 183 27.69 -12.50 -18.78
CA LEU A 183 27.88 -11.61 -17.63
C LEU A 183 28.25 -12.45 -16.40
N TYR A 184 29.48 -12.26 -15.91
CA TYR A 184 29.99 -12.90 -14.71
C TYR A 184 30.38 -11.86 -13.68
N TYR A 185 29.80 -11.93 -12.47
CA TYR A 185 30.08 -10.98 -11.39
C TYR A 185 29.92 -9.52 -11.81
N THR A 186 28.82 -9.23 -12.52
CA THR A 186 28.54 -7.88 -13.02
C THR A 186 27.48 -7.18 -12.19
N THR A 187 27.63 -5.87 -12.04
CA THR A 187 26.60 -5.01 -11.44
C THR A 187 26.29 -3.79 -12.29
N ASP A 188 25.06 -3.31 -12.17
CA ASP A 188 24.61 -2.04 -12.75
C ASP A 188 24.90 -1.93 -14.25
N THR A 189 24.87 -3.06 -14.96
CA THR A 189 25.17 -3.13 -16.40
C THR A 189 23.89 -3.15 -17.22
N TRP A 190 23.87 -2.35 -18.29
CA TRP A 190 22.79 -2.26 -19.27
C TRP A 190 23.17 -3.01 -20.54
N ILE A 191 22.36 -4.00 -20.89
CA ILE A 191 22.40 -4.71 -22.17
C ILE A 191 21.13 -4.31 -22.92
N GLU A 192 21.23 -3.42 -23.89
CA GLU A 192 20.04 -2.84 -24.52
C GLU A 192 20.06 -2.73 -26.04
N ASN A 193 18.89 -2.88 -26.67
CA ASN A 193 18.73 -2.66 -28.11
C ASN A 193 19.70 -3.49 -28.99
N ASN A 194 20.20 -4.64 -28.50
CA ASN A 194 21.11 -5.49 -29.26
C ASN A 194 20.33 -6.50 -30.10
N SER A 195 20.93 -6.93 -31.21
CA SER A 195 20.50 -8.09 -31.99
C SER A 195 21.45 -9.24 -31.69
N VAL A 196 20.92 -10.33 -31.14
CA VAL A 196 21.70 -11.48 -30.66
C VAL A 196 21.24 -12.75 -31.35
N THR A 197 22.21 -13.49 -31.88
CA THR A 197 22.01 -14.83 -32.47
C THR A 197 23.06 -15.77 -31.89
N GLN A 198 22.61 -16.90 -31.33
CA GLN A 198 23.47 -17.91 -30.74
C GLN A 198 23.37 -19.22 -31.53
N GLN A 199 24.47 -19.63 -32.15
CA GLN A 199 24.66 -20.95 -32.72
C GLN A 199 25.19 -21.91 -31.65
N GLY A 200 24.72 -23.16 -31.63
CA GLY A 200 25.10 -24.17 -30.64
C GLY A 200 23.92 -24.64 -29.77
N ASP A 201 23.87 -25.96 -29.54
CA ASP A 201 22.77 -26.67 -28.85
C ASP A 201 23.19 -27.19 -27.46
N GLY A 202 24.26 -26.63 -26.88
CA GLY A 202 24.73 -26.99 -25.56
C GLY A 202 23.68 -26.67 -24.48
N PRO A 203 23.54 -27.51 -23.44
CA PRO A 203 22.54 -27.31 -22.39
C PRO A 203 22.74 -26.00 -21.60
N GLU A 204 23.96 -25.46 -21.62
CA GLU A 204 24.36 -24.24 -20.92
C GLU A 204 24.41 -23.02 -21.84
N ASP A 205 24.16 -23.18 -23.14
CA ASP A 205 24.30 -22.11 -24.12
C ASP A 205 23.11 -21.16 -24.03
N SER A 206 23.36 -19.86 -24.15
CA SER A 206 22.29 -18.86 -24.18
C SER A 206 22.58 -17.65 -25.07
N GLY A 207 21.57 -16.91 -25.51
CA GLY A 207 21.79 -15.60 -26.14
C GLY A 207 22.46 -14.65 -25.14
N ILE A 208 21.82 -14.44 -23.99
CA ILE A 208 22.33 -13.62 -22.90
C ILE A 208 22.32 -14.43 -21.59
N GLY A 209 23.50 -14.69 -21.03
CA GLY A 209 23.67 -15.49 -19.82
C GLY A 209 24.24 -14.70 -18.64
N LEU A 210 23.63 -14.84 -17.46
CA LEU A 210 24.04 -14.17 -16.22
C LEU A 210 24.46 -15.19 -15.17
N ARG A 211 25.59 -14.92 -14.52
CA ARG A 211 26.11 -15.67 -13.38
C ARG A 211 26.63 -14.75 -12.29
N TYR A 212 26.23 -14.99 -11.04
CA TYR A 212 26.64 -14.21 -9.86
C TYR A 212 26.50 -12.68 -10.07
N SER A 213 25.48 -12.26 -10.82
CA SER A 213 25.34 -10.87 -11.30
C SER A 213 24.08 -10.21 -10.74
N TYR A 214 24.18 -8.93 -10.39
CA TYR A 214 23.18 -8.23 -9.58
C TYR A 214 22.81 -6.87 -10.16
N GLY A 215 21.52 -6.52 -10.17
CA GLY A 215 21.09 -5.17 -10.55
C GLY A 215 21.31 -4.83 -12.02
N ASN A 216 21.47 -5.84 -12.90
CA ASN A 216 21.68 -5.60 -14.33
C ASN A 216 20.35 -5.50 -15.05
N THR A 217 20.33 -4.72 -16.13
CA THR A 217 19.16 -4.46 -16.96
C THR A 217 19.37 -5.01 -18.37
N ILE A 218 18.48 -5.89 -18.80
CA ILE A 218 18.44 -6.46 -20.15
C ILE A 218 17.16 -5.93 -20.80
N TYR A 219 17.30 -4.94 -21.67
CA TYR A 219 16.18 -4.13 -22.14
C TYR A 219 16.07 -4.09 -23.68
N ASN A 220 14.89 -4.39 -24.21
CA ASN A 220 14.59 -4.20 -25.65
C ASN A 220 15.60 -4.85 -26.60
N ASN A 221 16.14 -6.02 -26.25
CA ASN A 221 17.00 -6.79 -27.14
C ASN A 221 16.14 -7.71 -28.02
N SER A 222 16.60 -7.93 -29.25
CA SER A 222 16.06 -8.92 -30.17
C SER A 222 16.96 -10.14 -30.18
N ILE A 223 16.47 -11.27 -29.68
CA ILE A 223 17.21 -12.52 -29.56
C ILE A 223 16.46 -13.58 -30.37
N GLY A 224 17.08 -14.09 -31.43
CA GLY A 224 16.37 -15.05 -32.26
C GLY A 224 17.25 -15.85 -33.20
N ASP A 225 16.62 -16.77 -33.93
CA ASP A 225 17.31 -17.68 -34.85
C ASP A 225 18.40 -18.51 -34.16
N SER A 226 18.14 -18.91 -32.91
CA SER A 226 19.18 -19.49 -32.05
C SER A 226 18.89 -20.93 -31.64
N ASP A 227 19.94 -21.74 -31.60
CA ASP A 227 19.89 -23.16 -31.18
C ASP A 227 19.88 -23.32 -29.65
N ALA A 228 19.91 -22.21 -28.91
CA ALA A 228 20.14 -22.15 -27.47
C ALA A 228 18.98 -21.48 -26.71
N THR A 229 19.14 -21.33 -25.39
CA THR A 229 18.20 -20.56 -24.55
C THR A 229 18.32 -19.06 -24.84
N GLY A 230 17.23 -18.30 -24.85
CA GLY A 230 17.29 -16.86 -25.13
C GLY A 230 18.04 -16.10 -24.03
N ILE A 231 17.46 -16.06 -22.83
CA ILE A 231 18.04 -15.40 -21.66
C ILE A 231 18.10 -16.38 -20.49
N ARG A 232 19.27 -16.47 -19.84
CA ARG A 232 19.47 -17.35 -18.68
C ARG A 232 19.97 -16.60 -17.46
N LEU A 233 19.27 -16.76 -16.35
CA LEU A 233 19.67 -16.29 -15.02
C LEU A 233 20.09 -17.51 -14.18
N ARG A 234 21.34 -17.56 -13.72
CA ARG A 234 21.88 -18.71 -12.98
C ARG A 234 22.77 -18.29 -11.81
N ASP A 235 22.93 -19.17 -10.84
CA ASP A 235 23.97 -19.09 -9.80
C ASP A 235 23.99 -17.71 -9.10
N GLU A 236 23.00 -17.45 -8.25
CA GLU A 236 22.94 -16.21 -7.45
C GLU A 236 22.86 -14.93 -8.30
N SER A 237 22.23 -15.02 -9.48
CA SER A 237 21.92 -13.84 -10.29
C SER A 237 20.60 -13.25 -9.80
N ASN A 238 20.71 -12.23 -8.94
CA ASN A 238 19.57 -11.70 -8.19
C ASN A 238 19.26 -10.25 -8.55
N SER A 239 17.99 -9.86 -8.39
CA SER A 239 17.58 -8.45 -8.59
C SER A 239 17.94 -7.90 -9.97
N ASN A 240 17.92 -8.74 -11.00
CA ASN A 240 18.11 -8.30 -12.38
C ASN A 240 16.76 -8.02 -13.04
N PHE A 241 16.78 -7.15 -14.05
CA PHE A 241 15.61 -6.67 -14.78
C PHE A 241 15.69 -7.18 -16.22
N VAL A 242 14.72 -7.99 -16.64
CA VAL A 242 14.59 -8.50 -18.01
C VAL A 242 13.30 -7.91 -18.59
N LEU A 243 13.45 -6.83 -19.35
CA LEU A 243 12.36 -5.93 -19.70
C LEU A 243 12.20 -5.78 -21.22
N ASP A 244 10.99 -5.93 -21.72
CA ASP A 244 10.59 -5.61 -23.10
C ASP A 244 11.47 -6.25 -24.19
N ASN A 245 12.07 -7.42 -23.94
CA ASN A 245 12.87 -8.13 -24.94
C ASN A 245 11.96 -8.91 -25.90
N HIS A 246 12.43 -9.07 -27.13
CA HIS A 246 11.78 -9.88 -28.16
C HIS A 246 12.59 -11.14 -28.41
N LEU A 247 12.04 -12.30 -28.05
CA LEU A 247 12.65 -13.61 -28.20
C LEU A 247 11.88 -14.42 -29.23
N LEU A 248 12.52 -14.78 -30.34
CA LEU A 248 11.86 -15.37 -31.50
C LEU A 248 12.63 -16.58 -32.06
N ARG A 249 11.96 -17.72 -32.26
CA ARG A 249 12.54 -18.91 -32.91
C ARG A 249 13.78 -19.42 -32.18
N LEU A 250 13.56 -19.95 -30.98
CA LEU A 250 14.61 -20.45 -30.10
C LEU A 250 14.45 -21.97 -29.87
N LYS A 251 15.53 -22.74 -30.06
CA LYS A 251 15.54 -24.19 -29.78
C LYS A 251 15.62 -24.54 -28.29
N GLY A 252 16.13 -23.62 -27.47
CA GLY A 252 16.15 -23.75 -26.01
C GLY A 252 14.93 -23.13 -25.32
N TYR A 253 15.11 -22.75 -24.06
CA TYR A 253 14.11 -21.98 -23.30
C TYR A 253 14.06 -20.54 -23.80
N GLY A 254 12.93 -19.86 -23.63
CA GLY A 254 12.86 -18.42 -23.88
C GLY A 254 13.65 -17.66 -22.81
N ILE A 255 13.08 -17.55 -21.62
CA ILE A 255 13.73 -17.00 -20.43
C ILE A 255 13.76 -18.07 -19.34
N GLN A 256 14.96 -18.36 -18.85
CA GLN A 256 15.22 -19.41 -17.87
C GLN A 256 15.81 -18.85 -16.58
N VAL A 257 15.10 -19.02 -15.46
CA VAL A 257 15.69 -18.95 -14.12
C VAL A 257 16.15 -20.36 -13.76
N SER A 258 17.44 -20.62 -13.98
CA SER A 258 18.03 -21.96 -13.95
C SER A 258 18.65 -22.31 -12.58
N ASP A 259 18.67 -23.61 -12.28
CA ASP A 259 19.33 -24.11 -11.08
C ASP A 259 20.85 -24.06 -11.24
N GLY A 260 21.51 -23.38 -10.30
CA GLY A 260 22.94 -23.44 -10.10
C GLY A 260 23.31 -24.18 -8.81
N ASN A 261 24.55 -23.94 -8.38
CA ASN A 261 24.97 -24.20 -7.01
C ASN A 261 24.12 -23.39 -6.02
N ARG A 262 23.72 -22.17 -6.40
CA ARG A 262 22.93 -21.24 -5.59
C ARG A 262 21.68 -20.75 -6.34
N PRO A 263 20.58 -20.47 -5.64
CA PRO A 263 19.34 -20.00 -6.25
C PRO A 263 19.48 -18.57 -6.80
N SER A 264 18.73 -18.27 -7.87
CA SER A 264 18.54 -16.92 -8.41
C SER A 264 17.17 -16.40 -8.00
N LEU A 265 17.13 -15.23 -7.36
CA LEU A 265 15.99 -14.70 -6.61
C LEU A 265 15.70 -13.24 -6.97
N TYR A 266 14.46 -12.79 -6.74
CA TYR A 266 14.07 -11.38 -6.84
C TYR A 266 14.28 -10.75 -8.22
N ASN A 267 14.31 -11.54 -9.28
CA ASN A 267 14.40 -11.02 -10.64
C ASN A 267 13.02 -10.58 -11.13
N LEU A 268 13.00 -9.49 -11.91
CA LEU A 268 11.80 -9.00 -12.58
C LEU A 268 11.91 -9.32 -14.08
N VAL A 269 10.95 -10.11 -14.57
CA VAL A 269 10.81 -10.44 -15.99
C VAL A 269 9.49 -9.86 -16.47
N SER A 270 9.52 -8.76 -17.22
CA SER A 270 8.32 -8.01 -17.56
C SER A 270 8.27 -7.51 -19.00
N GLY A 271 7.07 -7.53 -19.59
CA GLY A 271 6.81 -6.97 -20.93
C GLY A 271 7.50 -7.71 -22.09
N ASN A 272 8.13 -8.86 -21.84
CA ASN A 272 8.84 -9.59 -22.89
C ASN A 272 7.85 -10.28 -23.83
N ILE A 273 8.24 -10.38 -25.10
CA ILE A 273 7.51 -11.09 -26.15
C ILE A 273 8.31 -12.35 -26.49
N LEU A 274 7.69 -13.52 -26.36
CA LEU A 274 8.32 -14.83 -26.57
C LEU A 274 7.52 -15.63 -27.59
N GLU A 275 8.12 -15.88 -28.74
CA GLU A 275 7.46 -16.45 -29.91
C GLU A 275 8.25 -17.62 -30.50
N GLU A 276 7.56 -18.70 -30.87
CA GLU A 276 8.17 -19.88 -31.52
C GLU A 276 9.33 -20.47 -30.70
N ILE A 277 9.06 -20.80 -29.43
CA ILE A 277 10.04 -21.39 -28.50
C ILE A 277 9.87 -22.91 -28.45
N ASP A 278 10.92 -23.68 -28.76
CA ASP A 278 10.86 -25.15 -28.78
C ASP A 278 10.77 -25.78 -27.38
N GLN A 279 11.29 -25.12 -26.33
CA GLN A 279 11.13 -25.52 -24.92
C GLN A 279 10.12 -24.59 -24.20
N TYR A 280 10.16 -24.53 -22.87
CA TYR A 280 9.31 -23.59 -22.13
C TYR A 280 9.69 -22.14 -22.47
N ALA A 281 8.69 -21.33 -22.82
CA ALA A 281 8.92 -19.90 -23.04
C ALA A 281 9.41 -19.24 -21.75
N LEU A 282 8.78 -19.53 -20.61
CA LEU A 282 9.27 -19.16 -19.28
C LEU A 282 9.50 -20.40 -18.42
N TYR A 283 10.67 -20.48 -17.81
CA TYR A 283 11.03 -21.60 -16.94
C TYR A 283 11.65 -21.13 -15.63
N VAL A 284 11.13 -21.64 -14.51
CA VAL A 284 11.70 -21.45 -13.17
C VAL A 284 12.08 -22.81 -12.58
N ALA A 285 13.38 -23.00 -12.37
CA ALA A 285 13.93 -24.22 -11.80
C ALA A 285 13.61 -24.35 -10.30
N THR A 286 13.89 -25.53 -9.73
CA THR A 286 13.43 -25.94 -8.39
C THR A 286 13.88 -25.03 -7.24
N LYS A 287 15.04 -24.38 -7.38
CA LYS A 287 15.56 -23.46 -6.35
C LYS A 287 15.21 -22.00 -6.62
N GLY A 288 14.64 -21.66 -7.78
CA GLY A 288 14.25 -20.29 -8.12
C GLY A 288 13.03 -19.85 -7.32
N ALA A 289 13.16 -18.77 -6.55
CA ALA A 289 12.07 -18.28 -5.70
C ALA A 289 11.99 -16.75 -5.68
N TRP A 290 10.83 -16.22 -5.31
CA TRP A 290 10.57 -14.78 -5.22
C TRP A 290 10.86 -14.01 -6.51
N ASN A 291 10.72 -14.65 -7.67
CA ASN A 291 10.82 -13.97 -8.96
C ASN A 291 9.42 -13.51 -9.42
N THR A 292 9.38 -12.40 -10.14
CA THR A 292 8.14 -11.80 -10.66
C THR A 292 8.16 -11.82 -12.18
N PHE A 293 7.13 -12.44 -12.76
CA PHE A 293 6.89 -12.52 -14.20
C PHE A 293 5.59 -11.77 -14.51
N SER A 294 5.68 -10.59 -15.12
CA SER A 294 4.51 -9.73 -15.29
C SER A 294 4.33 -9.18 -16.70
N GLY A 295 3.12 -9.30 -17.26
CA GLY A 295 2.81 -8.71 -18.56
C GLY A 295 3.58 -9.29 -19.74
N ASN A 296 4.12 -10.52 -19.63
CA ASN A 296 4.81 -11.15 -20.75
C ASN A 296 3.79 -11.75 -21.74
N ALA A 297 4.10 -11.67 -23.03
CA ALA A 297 3.31 -12.25 -24.10
C ALA A 297 4.01 -13.49 -24.66
N ILE A 298 3.31 -14.62 -24.65
CA ILE A 298 3.81 -15.91 -25.11
C ILE A 298 2.90 -16.43 -26.21
N SER A 299 3.46 -16.70 -27.40
CA SER A 299 2.72 -17.27 -28.52
C SER A 299 3.51 -18.31 -29.30
N ASP A 300 2.79 -19.28 -29.89
CA ASP A 300 3.32 -20.26 -30.85
C ASP A 300 4.52 -21.11 -30.37
N SER A 301 4.69 -21.30 -29.05
CA SER A 301 5.71 -22.19 -28.50
C SER A 301 5.43 -23.65 -28.84
N GLU A 302 6.46 -24.39 -29.27
CA GLU A 302 6.34 -25.83 -29.58
C GLU A 302 6.26 -26.71 -28.32
N ALA A 303 6.67 -26.24 -27.13
CA ALA A 303 6.46 -26.99 -25.88
C ALA A 303 5.31 -26.41 -25.03
N GLN A 304 5.51 -26.27 -23.72
CA GLN A 304 4.58 -25.59 -22.81
C GLN A 304 4.88 -24.08 -22.76
N GLY A 305 3.89 -23.27 -22.39
CA GLY A 305 4.09 -21.83 -22.21
C GLY A 305 4.99 -21.53 -21.01
N ILE A 306 4.55 -21.90 -19.81
CA ILE A 306 5.23 -21.60 -18.54
C ILE A 306 5.42 -22.88 -17.73
N GLY A 307 6.65 -23.11 -17.23
CA GLY A 307 6.97 -24.20 -16.31
C GLY A 307 7.58 -23.66 -15.01
N VAL A 308 6.92 -23.90 -13.88
CA VAL A 308 7.31 -23.35 -12.58
C VAL A 308 7.54 -24.47 -11.59
N PHE A 309 8.80 -24.78 -11.33
CA PHE A 309 9.22 -25.83 -10.39
C PHE A 309 9.72 -25.25 -9.06
N GLY A 310 10.03 -23.96 -9.03
CA GLY A 310 10.46 -23.22 -7.85
C GLY A 310 9.29 -22.57 -7.11
N ALA A 311 9.46 -22.34 -5.80
CA ALA A 311 8.42 -21.88 -4.89
C ALA A 311 8.33 -20.34 -4.76
N ASP A 312 7.19 -19.84 -4.28
CA ASP A 312 6.99 -18.43 -3.91
C ASP A 312 7.24 -17.42 -5.06
N ASN A 313 6.93 -17.81 -6.31
CA ASN A 313 7.04 -16.95 -7.49
C ASN A 313 5.67 -16.35 -7.86
N THR A 314 5.69 -15.17 -8.50
CA THR A 314 4.48 -14.45 -8.92
C THR A 314 4.41 -14.31 -10.43
N PHE A 315 3.29 -14.71 -11.00
CA PHE A 315 2.95 -14.60 -12.43
C PHE A 315 1.69 -13.76 -12.57
N SER A 316 1.82 -12.55 -13.12
CA SER A 316 0.69 -11.61 -13.20
C SER A 316 0.48 -10.99 -14.58
N GLY A 317 -0.77 -10.94 -15.04
CA GLY A 317 -1.11 -10.25 -16.29
C GLY A 317 -0.43 -10.80 -17.55
N ASN A 318 0.07 -12.05 -17.53
CA ASN A 318 0.71 -12.64 -18.71
C ASN A 318 -0.35 -13.10 -19.70
N SER A 319 -0.05 -12.97 -21.00
CA SER A 319 -0.90 -13.46 -22.09
C SER A 319 -0.23 -14.66 -22.74
N ILE A 320 -0.93 -15.79 -22.76
CA ILE A 320 -0.40 -17.07 -23.24
C ILE A 320 -1.36 -17.63 -24.29
N SER A 321 -0.87 -17.88 -25.49
CA SER A 321 -1.62 -18.56 -26.55
C SER A 321 -0.78 -19.64 -27.21
N GLY A 322 -1.25 -20.88 -27.21
CA GLY A 322 -0.54 -22.01 -27.80
C GLY A 322 0.31 -22.83 -26.82
N GLY A 323 0.69 -24.03 -27.27
CA GLY A 323 1.47 -25.03 -26.53
C GLY A 323 0.98 -26.47 -26.80
N LEU A 324 1.90 -27.44 -26.84
CA LEU A 324 1.56 -28.82 -27.25
C LEU A 324 0.89 -29.68 -26.17
N ALA A 325 0.97 -29.30 -24.89
CA ALA A 325 0.47 -30.12 -23.79
C ALA A 325 -0.23 -29.33 -22.67
N ALA A 326 0.38 -28.23 -22.21
CA ALA A 326 -0.25 -27.30 -21.28
C ALA A 326 0.28 -25.87 -21.44
N ALA A 327 -0.56 -24.88 -21.17
CA ALA A 327 -0.13 -23.48 -21.17
C ALA A 327 0.74 -23.20 -19.92
N ILE A 328 0.35 -23.74 -18.77
CA ILE A 328 1.08 -23.59 -17.50
C ILE A 328 1.22 -24.94 -16.79
N ILE A 329 2.43 -25.24 -16.32
CA ILE A 329 2.71 -26.29 -15.34
C ILE A 329 3.26 -25.64 -14.08
N ASP A 330 2.54 -25.79 -12.97
CA ASP A 330 2.93 -25.31 -11.65
C ASP A 330 3.18 -26.47 -10.69
N ASP A 331 4.45 -26.70 -10.36
CA ASP A 331 4.95 -27.75 -9.46
C ASP A 331 5.60 -27.15 -8.20
N GLY A 332 6.05 -25.90 -8.29
CA GLY A 332 6.62 -25.16 -7.19
C GLY A 332 5.57 -24.72 -6.16
N GLN A 333 5.88 -24.87 -4.87
CA GLN A 333 4.91 -24.59 -3.81
C GLN A 333 4.61 -23.09 -3.65
N ARG A 334 3.38 -22.74 -3.25
CA ARG A 334 2.99 -21.35 -2.92
C ARG A 334 3.23 -20.32 -4.02
N ASN A 335 3.13 -20.73 -5.28
CA ASN A 335 3.16 -19.79 -6.39
C ASN A 335 1.84 -19.01 -6.49
N SER A 336 1.90 -17.81 -7.10
CA SER A 336 0.75 -16.97 -7.33
C SER A 336 0.56 -16.68 -8.81
N PHE A 337 -0.64 -16.94 -9.33
CA PHE A 337 -1.04 -16.65 -10.71
C PHE A 337 -2.25 -15.72 -10.70
N THR A 338 -2.05 -14.45 -11.08
CA THR A 338 -3.11 -13.44 -10.98
C THR A 338 -3.34 -12.71 -12.30
N GLY A 339 -4.60 -12.69 -12.78
CA GLY A 339 -4.98 -11.89 -13.95
C GLY A 339 -4.36 -12.36 -15.27
N ASN A 340 -3.92 -13.63 -15.37
CA ASN A 340 -3.34 -14.15 -16.61
C ASN A 340 -4.44 -14.52 -17.62
N SER A 341 -4.19 -14.27 -18.90
CA SER A 341 -5.07 -14.61 -20.02
C SER A 341 -4.50 -15.78 -20.79
N ILE A 342 -5.24 -16.88 -20.87
CA ILE A 342 -4.80 -18.15 -21.42
C ILE A 342 -5.76 -18.60 -22.52
N ASP A 343 -5.24 -18.70 -23.74
CA ASP A 343 -5.84 -19.48 -24.82
C ASP A 343 -5.11 -20.83 -24.90
N ALA A 344 -5.79 -21.89 -24.45
CA ALA A 344 -5.19 -23.21 -24.32
C ALA A 344 -5.22 -24.03 -25.64
N THR A 345 -5.81 -23.51 -26.72
CA THR A 345 -5.73 -24.10 -28.08
C THR A 345 -6.07 -25.60 -28.18
N GLY A 346 -7.07 -26.05 -27.41
CA GLY A 346 -7.56 -27.43 -27.40
C GLY A 346 -6.76 -28.38 -26.51
N GLN A 347 -5.86 -27.89 -25.67
CA GLN A 347 -5.11 -28.67 -24.67
C GLN A 347 -5.59 -28.38 -23.24
N THR A 348 -4.90 -28.94 -22.24
CA THR A 348 -5.09 -28.58 -20.82
C THR A 348 -4.52 -27.19 -20.58
N ALA A 349 -5.26 -26.30 -19.93
CA ALA A 349 -4.77 -24.94 -19.70
C ALA A 349 -3.71 -24.90 -18.60
N ILE A 350 -4.04 -25.37 -17.39
CA ILE A 350 -3.15 -25.31 -16.22
C ILE A 350 -3.07 -26.67 -15.54
N ILE A 351 -1.84 -27.14 -15.31
CA ILE A 351 -1.54 -28.32 -14.51
C ILE A 351 -0.93 -27.87 -13.18
N VAL A 352 -1.54 -28.25 -12.06
CA VAL A 352 -1.19 -27.82 -10.70
C VAL A 352 -0.76 -29.04 -9.88
N TYR A 353 0.55 -29.29 -9.80
CA TYR A 353 1.16 -30.20 -8.83
C TYR A 353 1.49 -29.49 -7.51
N ALA A 354 1.62 -28.16 -7.55
CA ALA A 354 1.91 -27.31 -6.41
C ALA A 354 0.83 -27.34 -5.32
N SER A 355 1.24 -27.23 -4.06
CA SER A 355 0.33 -27.03 -2.91
C SER A 355 0.48 -25.63 -2.31
N GLY A 356 -0.60 -25.12 -1.71
CA GLY A 356 -0.66 -23.80 -1.08
C GLY A 356 -0.56 -22.62 -2.06
N GLY A 357 -0.78 -22.85 -3.35
CA GLY A 357 -0.78 -21.83 -4.40
C GLY A 357 -2.05 -20.98 -4.41
N THR A 358 -1.95 -19.81 -5.05
CA THR A 358 -3.07 -18.88 -5.23
C THR A 358 -3.26 -18.57 -6.71
N TYR A 359 -4.49 -18.73 -7.19
CA TYR A 359 -4.89 -18.44 -8.55
C TYR A 359 -6.06 -17.49 -8.47
N SER A 360 -5.92 -16.29 -9.03
CA SER A 360 -7.01 -15.32 -8.98
C SER A 360 -7.20 -14.55 -10.27
N ASN A 361 -8.47 -14.35 -10.66
CA ASN A 361 -8.85 -13.56 -11.82
C ASN A 361 -8.22 -14.04 -13.15
N ASN A 362 -7.83 -15.31 -13.27
CA ASN A 362 -7.32 -15.80 -14.55
C ASN A 362 -8.48 -16.13 -15.51
N SER A 363 -8.25 -15.89 -16.80
CA SER A 363 -9.18 -16.18 -17.87
C SER A 363 -8.63 -17.29 -18.75
N ILE A 364 -9.35 -18.40 -18.81
CA ILE A 364 -9.00 -19.59 -19.59
C ILE A 364 -10.04 -19.78 -20.68
N THR A 365 -9.59 -19.87 -21.92
CA THR A 365 -10.45 -20.06 -23.10
C THR A 365 -9.90 -21.12 -24.04
N ASN A 366 -10.76 -21.65 -24.92
CA ASN A 366 -10.42 -22.54 -26.03
C ASN A 366 -9.67 -23.83 -25.63
N GLY A 367 -9.64 -24.22 -24.35
CA GLY A 367 -9.01 -25.46 -23.88
C GLY A 367 -9.90 -26.69 -24.02
N LEU A 368 -9.28 -27.87 -24.02
CA LEU A 368 -9.97 -29.14 -23.79
C LEU A 368 -10.25 -29.34 -22.29
N GLU A 369 -9.23 -29.08 -21.46
CA GLU A 369 -9.32 -29.10 -20.00
C GLU A 369 -8.90 -27.75 -19.41
N GLY A 370 -9.54 -27.32 -18.32
CA GLY A 370 -9.20 -26.09 -17.62
C GLY A 370 -8.05 -26.31 -16.65
N PHE A 371 -8.39 -26.77 -15.45
CA PHE A 371 -7.42 -27.09 -14.40
C PHE A 371 -7.29 -28.60 -14.20
N TRP A 372 -6.06 -29.09 -14.21
CA TRP A 372 -5.70 -30.42 -13.74
C TRP A 372 -4.92 -30.28 -12.42
N ILE A 373 -5.47 -30.77 -11.31
CA ILE A 373 -5.02 -30.44 -9.96
C ILE A 373 -4.66 -31.72 -9.21
N SER A 374 -3.40 -31.81 -8.78
CA SER A 374 -2.89 -32.88 -7.93
C SER A 374 -2.31 -32.39 -6.61
N GLY A 375 -1.95 -31.10 -6.52
CA GLY A 375 -1.57 -30.50 -5.26
C GLY A 375 -2.76 -30.17 -4.34
N SER A 376 -2.45 -29.86 -3.09
CA SER A 376 -3.43 -29.64 -2.03
C SER A 376 -3.43 -28.20 -1.52
N ASP A 377 -4.49 -27.82 -0.80
CA ASP A 377 -4.60 -26.53 -0.11
C ASP A 377 -4.45 -25.31 -1.06
N ASN A 378 -4.79 -25.45 -2.34
CA ASN A 378 -4.75 -24.35 -3.29
C ASN A 378 -6.04 -23.53 -3.28
N HIS A 379 -5.91 -22.22 -3.48
CA HIS A 379 -7.01 -21.28 -3.48
C HIS A 379 -7.20 -20.67 -4.87
N PHE A 380 -8.40 -20.84 -5.42
CA PHE A 380 -8.80 -20.33 -6.73
C PHE A 380 -9.95 -19.34 -6.54
N VAL A 381 -9.79 -18.10 -6.99
CA VAL A 381 -10.76 -17.03 -6.73
C VAL A 381 -11.09 -16.27 -8.01
N ASN A 382 -12.38 -16.20 -8.36
CA ASN A 382 -12.85 -15.48 -9.54
C ASN A 382 -12.16 -15.97 -10.84
N GLU A 383 -11.95 -17.28 -10.94
CA GLU A 383 -11.41 -17.89 -12.15
C GLU A 383 -12.52 -18.00 -13.20
N THR A 384 -12.20 -17.62 -14.44
CA THR A 384 -13.12 -17.77 -15.58
C THR A 384 -12.60 -18.87 -16.50
N VAL A 385 -13.27 -20.02 -16.51
CA VAL A 385 -12.85 -21.21 -17.26
C VAL A 385 -13.88 -21.56 -18.32
N VAL A 386 -13.50 -21.42 -19.59
CA VAL A 386 -14.34 -21.75 -20.75
C VAL A 386 -13.62 -22.79 -21.62
N VAL A 387 -13.95 -24.06 -21.40
CA VAL A 387 -13.32 -25.20 -22.08
C VAL A 387 -14.37 -26.15 -22.68
N SER A 388 -13.93 -27.04 -23.58
CA SER A 388 -14.84 -27.91 -24.34
C SER A 388 -15.16 -29.25 -23.67
N SER A 389 -14.40 -29.68 -22.65
CA SER A 389 -14.62 -30.94 -21.94
C SER A 389 -14.61 -30.75 -20.42
N THR A 390 -13.44 -30.76 -19.78
CA THR A 390 -13.33 -30.86 -18.31
C THR A 390 -12.85 -29.54 -17.74
N ALA A 391 -13.71 -28.82 -17.01
CA ALA A 391 -13.32 -27.57 -16.37
C ALA A 391 -12.29 -27.82 -15.25
N LEU A 392 -12.56 -28.80 -14.38
CA LEU A 392 -11.67 -29.17 -13.26
C LEU A 392 -11.46 -30.68 -13.21
N LYS A 393 -10.22 -31.10 -13.07
CA LYS A 393 -9.85 -32.51 -12.82
C LYS A 393 -8.99 -32.59 -11.57
N PHE A 394 -9.50 -33.20 -10.51
CA PHE A 394 -8.77 -33.46 -9.28
C PHE A 394 -8.21 -34.88 -9.27
N VAL A 395 -6.91 -35.02 -9.00
CA VAL A 395 -6.20 -36.32 -8.92
C VAL A 395 -5.29 -36.31 -7.70
N ASN A 396 -5.72 -36.94 -6.60
CA ASN A 396 -4.98 -36.99 -5.33
C ASN A 396 -4.72 -35.60 -4.69
N GLY A 397 -5.51 -34.59 -5.06
CA GLY A 397 -5.41 -33.23 -4.51
C GLY A 397 -6.50 -32.97 -3.48
N ASP A 398 -6.10 -32.53 -2.28
CA ASP A 398 -7.00 -32.32 -1.15
C ASP A 398 -7.23 -30.83 -0.84
N ASN A 399 -8.39 -30.51 -0.27
CA ASN A 399 -8.69 -29.18 0.29
C ASN A 399 -8.52 -28.00 -0.67
N ASN A 400 -8.65 -28.21 -1.97
CA ASN A 400 -8.62 -27.12 -2.94
C ASN A 400 -9.96 -26.39 -2.95
N ILE A 401 -9.93 -25.05 -2.95
CA ILE A 401 -11.13 -24.23 -2.83
C ILE A 401 -11.24 -23.32 -4.05
N PHE A 402 -12.31 -23.51 -4.82
CA PHE A 402 -12.77 -22.54 -5.82
C PHE A 402 -13.84 -21.65 -5.21
N ARG A 403 -13.67 -20.33 -5.35
CA ARG A 403 -14.59 -19.34 -4.83
C ARG A 403 -14.95 -18.33 -5.91
N GLU A 404 -16.26 -18.07 -6.06
CA GLU A 404 -16.77 -17.03 -6.97
C GLU A 404 -16.31 -17.24 -8.43
N SER A 405 -16.01 -18.48 -8.81
CA SER A 405 -15.50 -18.83 -10.14
C SER A 405 -16.63 -19.20 -11.11
N SER A 406 -16.36 -19.09 -12.40
CA SER A 406 -17.27 -19.49 -13.47
C SER A 406 -16.64 -20.60 -14.30
N LEU A 407 -17.25 -21.80 -14.26
CA LEU A 407 -16.71 -23.02 -14.85
C LEU A 407 -17.66 -23.57 -15.93
N SER A 408 -17.19 -23.58 -17.17
CA SER A 408 -17.85 -24.23 -18.31
C SER A 408 -17.08 -25.50 -18.68
N GLY A 409 -17.66 -26.65 -18.36
CA GLY A 409 -17.08 -27.99 -18.53
C GLY A 409 -17.40 -28.89 -17.33
N ASP A 410 -17.12 -30.18 -17.45
CA ASP A 410 -17.33 -31.18 -16.39
C ASP A 410 -16.30 -31.04 -15.25
N VAL A 411 -16.63 -31.58 -14.07
CA VAL A 411 -15.71 -31.74 -12.94
C VAL A 411 -15.50 -33.22 -12.67
N THR A 412 -14.24 -33.65 -12.62
CA THR A 412 -13.87 -35.05 -12.37
C THR A 412 -13.00 -35.15 -11.11
N LEU A 413 -13.35 -36.06 -10.20
CA LEU A 413 -12.55 -36.37 -9.01
C LEU A 413 -12.11 -37.82 -9.01
N GLU A 414 -10.79 -38.03 -8.96
CA GLU A 414 -10.14 -39.33 -9.00
C GLU A 414 -9.09 -39.46 -7.90
N SER A 415 -8.74 -40.71 -7.56
CA SER A 415 -7.55 -41.08 -6.79
C SER A 415 -7.47 -40.47 -5.40
N GLY A 416 -8.60 -40.41 -4.67
CA GLY A 416 -8.61 -39.98 -3.28
C GLY A 416 -8.59 -38.47 -3.07
N SER A 417 -9.14 -37.68 -4.00
CA SER A 417 -9.17 -36.21 -3.90
C SER A 417 -10.28 -35.76 -2.93
N THR A 418 -9.93 -35.42 -1.69
CA THR A 418 -10.90 -35.17 -0.60
C THR A 418 -10.94 -33.70 -0.12
N GLY A 419 -12.03 -33.29 0.51
CA GLY A 419 -12.13 -31.94 1.10
C GLY A 419 -12.18 -30.77 0.11
N ASN A 420 -12.27 -31.03 -1.20
CA ASN A 420 -12.32 -30.00 -2.23
C ASN A 420 -13.68 -29.27 -2.20
N ARG A 421 -13.69 -27.98 -2.52
CA ARG A 421 -14.90 -27.13 -2.39
C ARG A 421 -15.13 -26.21 -3.59
N LEU A 422 -16.40 -26.12 -4.00
CA LEU A 422 -16.90 -25.08 -4.91
C LEU A 422 -17.83 -24.15 -4.10
N ASN A 423 -17.34 -22.96 -3.78
CA ASN A 423 -18.06 -21.97 -2.97
C ASN A 423 -18.55 -20.84 -3.85
N ALA A 424 -19.87 -20.61 -3.92
CA ALA A 424 -20.47 -19.59 -4.79
C ALA A 424 -19.94 -19.65 -6.23
N THR A 425 -19.65 -20.87 -6.72
CA THR A 425 -18.99 -21.11 -8.00
C THR A 425 -20.01 -21.69 -8.97
N SER A 426 -20.21 -21.02 -10.11
CA SER A 426 -21.17 -21.50 -11.11
C SER A 426 -20.55 -22.60 -11.97
N LEU A 427 -21.22 -23.73 -12.07
CA LEU A 427 -20.82 -24.88 -12.87
C LEU A 427 -21.90 -25.18 -13.93
N GLN A 428 -21.49 -25.30 -15.20
CA GLN A 428 -22.40 -25.68 -16.29
C GLN A 428 -22.37 -27.17 -16.66
N GLY A 429 -21.28 -27.87 -16.32
CA GLY A 429 -21.10 -29.30 -16.62
C GLY A 429 -21.58 -30.24 -15.53
N SER A 430 -21.34 -31.53 -15.73
CA SER A 430 -21.63 -32.61 -14.80
C SER A 430 -20.47 -32.89 -13.84
N ILE A 431 -20.73 -33.59 -12.73
CA ILE A 431 -19.72 -33.98 -11.74
C ILE A 431 -19.59 -35.50 -11.75
N SER A 432 -18.36 -36.01 -11.87
CA SER A 432 -18.01 -37.42 -11.74
C SER A 432 -17.07 -37.62 -10.55
N CYS A 433 -17.46 -38.46 -9.58
CA CYS A 433 -16.70 -38.70 -8.36
C CYS A 433 -16.47 -40.21 -8.15
N ASP A 434 -15.22 -40.61 -7.97
CA ASP A 434 -14.88 -42.00 -7.64
C ASP A 434 -15.19 -42.35 -6.16
N SER A 435 -15.04 -43.63 -5.81
CA SER A 435 -15.38 -44.15 -4.47
C SER A 435 -14.46 -43.68 -3.34
N SER A 436 -13.43 -42.90 -3.64
CA SER A 436 -12.42 -42.43 -2.68
C SER A 436 -12.34 -40.91 -2.56
N SER A 437 -13.07 -40.18 -3.39
CA SER A 437 -12.96 -38.72 -3.50
C SER A 437 -14.17 -38.00 -2.90
N GLN A 438 -14.00 -36.72 -2.60
CA GLN A 438 -15.05 -35.88 -2.01
C GLN A 438 -15.02 -34.45 -2.56
N LEU A 439 -16.21 -33.94 -2.92
CA LEU A 439 -16.46 -32.56 -3.33
C LEU A 439 -17.64 -31.97 -2.54
N PHE A 440 -17.46 -30.77 -1.99
CA PHE A 440 -18.54 -30.02 -1.36
C PHE A 440 -18.91 -28.81 -2.20
N ILE A 441 -20.21 -28.59 -2.40
CA ILE A 441 -20.73 -27.37 -3.04
C ILE A 441 -21.43 -26.56 -1.96
N ALA A 442 -20.97 -25.33 -1.80
CA ALA A 442 -21.49 -24.39 -0.80
C ALA A 442 -21.95 -23.09 -1.46
N ASP A 443 -23.04 -22.55 -0.94
CA ASP A 443 -23.61 -21.29 -1.37
C ASP A 443 -24.11 -20.50 -0.15
N ASN A 444 -24.43 -19.23 -0.38
CA ASN A 444 -25.04 -18.39 0.64
C ASN A 444 -26.49 -18.82 0.88
N ILE A 445 -26.78 -19.24 2.12
CA ILE A 445 -28.13 -19.49 2.63
C ILE A 445 -28.55 -18.33 3.51
N VAL A 446 -29.68 -17.72 3.18
CA VAL A 446 -30.27 -16.57 3.88
C VAL A 446 -31.55 -17.01 4.59
N VAL A 447 -31.77 -16.53 5.81
CA VAL A 447 -33.00 -16.80 6.56
C VAL A 447 -33.75 -15.48 6.81
N GLU A 448 -35.07 -15.50 6.60
CA GLU A 448 -36.01 -14.39 6.79
C GLU A 448 -37.20 -14.83 7.66
N ALA A 449 -37.68 -13.96 8.55
CA ALA A 449 -38.88 -14.16 9.33
C ALA A 449 -39.97 -13.13 8.97
N LEU A 450 -41.20 -13.59 8.73
CA LEU A 450 -42.37 -12.78 8.40
C LEU A 450 -43.57 -13.07 9.33
N ASN A 451 -44.46 -12.12 9.49
CA ASN A 451 -45.75 -12.31 10.17
C ASN A 451 -46.69 -13.14 9.30
N ALA A 452 -47.25 -14.21 9.85
CA ALA A 452 -48.10 -15.16 9.13
C ALA A 452 -49.43 -14.56 8.64
N ASP A 453 -49.98 -13.60 9.39
CA ASP A 453 -51.28 -13.00 9.11
C ASP A 453 -51.16 -11.71 8.26
N LEU A 454 -50.01 -11.02 8.35
CA LEU A 454 -49.78 -9.72 7.72
C LEU A 454 -48.75 -9.73 6.56
N GLY A 455 -47.90 -10.75 6.47
CA GLY A 455 -46.86 -10.89 5.43
C GLY A 455 -45.70 -9.88 5.53
N THR A 456 -45.58 -9.15 6.63
CA THR A 456 -44.52 -8.15 6.87
C THR A 456 -43.31 -8.74 7.60
N PRO A 457 -42.10 -8.15 7.49
CA PRO A 457 -40.94 -8.57 8.28
C PRO A 457 -41.22 -8.70 9.78
N PHE A 458 -40.71 -9.76 10.38
CA PHE A 458 -40.83 -10.05 11.81
C PHE A 458 -39.47 -9.87 12.48
N THR A 459 -39.27 -8.71 13.09
CA THR A 459 -38.01 -8.32 13.75
C THR A 459 -37.89 -8.95 15.14
N GLY A 460 -36.66 -9.27 15.55
CA GLY A 460 -36.38 -9.77 16.90
C GLY A 460 -36.71 -11.25 17.10
N VAL A 461 -36.83 -12.02 16.03
CA VAL A 461 -37.06 -13.47 16.12
C VAL A 461 -35.74 -14.15 16.47
N HIS A 462 -35.77 -14.98 17.51
CA HIS A 462 -34.68 -15.84 17.88
C HIS A 462 -34.61 -17.03 16.94
N LEU A 463 -33.42 -17.39 16.47
CA LEU A 463 -33.20 -18.49 15.55
C LEU A 463 -32.17 -19.49 16.08
N ARG A 464 -32.33 -20.76 15.71
CA ARG A 464 -31.26 -21.77 15.71
C ARG A 464 -31.30 -22.49 14.37
N PHE A 465 -30.27 -22.25 13.57
CA PHE A 465 -30.09 -22.85 12.26
C PHE A 465 -29.07 -23.99 12.35
N LYS A 466 -29.42 -25.14 11.78
CA LYS A 466 -28.57 -26.32 11.72
C LYS A 466 -28.44 -26.85 10.29
N ALA A 467 -27.27 -27.40 9.98
CA ALA A 467 -26.97 -28.15 8.77
C ALA A 467 -26.57 -29.58 9.18
N ASP A 468 -27.29 -30.60 8.69
CA ASP A 468 -27.11 -32.01 9.04
C ASP A 468 -27.03 -32.28 10.57
N GLY A 469 -27.82 -31.53 11.34
CA GLY A 469 -27.93 -31.65 12.79
C GLY A 469 -26.95 -30.78 13.60
N GLU A 470 -25.89 -30.29 12.97
CA GLU A 470 -24.87 -29.40 13.56
C GLU A 470 -25.35 -27.95 13.59
N VAL A 471 -25.13 -27.25 14.70
CA VAL A 471 -25.55 -25.84 14.86
C VAL A 471 -24.59 -24.92 14.13
N VAL A 472 -25.10 -24.17 13.14
CA VAL A 472 -24.33 -23.19 12.36
C VAL A 472 -24.65 -21.74 12.75
N TYR A 473 -25.82 -21.51 13.34
CA TYR A 473 -26.24 -20.20 13.87
C TYR A 473 -27.17 -20.42 15.06
N ALA A 474 -26.98 -19.73 16.16
CA ALA A 474 -27.87 -19.78 17.32
C ALA A 474 -27.89 -18.47 18.10
N THR A 475 -29.09 -17.97 18.35
CA THR A 475 -29.34 -16.79 19.17
C THR A 475 -29.37 -17.12 20.68
N PRO A 476 -29.33 -16.13 21.58
CA PRO A 476 -29.32 -16.34 23.04
C PRO A 476 -30.43 -17.25 23.58
N HIS A 477 -31.63 -17.18 23.00
CA HIS A 477 -32.74 -18.07 23.39
C HIS A 477 -32.41 -19.56 23.22
N PHE A 478 -31.58 -19.89 22.22
CA PHE A 478 -31.15 -21.25 21.93
C PHE A 478 -29.72 -21.53 22.43
N ASN A 479 -29.27 -20.84 23.48
CA ASN A 479 -27.92 -20.93 24.06
C ASN A 479 -26.77 -20.59 23.11
N GLY A 480 -27.01 -19.74 22.11
CA GLY A 480 -25.95 -19.19 21.27
C GLY A 480 -25.69 -17.71 21.52
N SER A 481 -24.82 -17.11 20.71
CA SER A 481 -24.41 -15.71 20.83
C SER A 481 -24.80 -14.85 19.63
N ASP A 482 -25.44 -15.44 18.62
CA ASP A 482 -25.76 -14.75 17.38
C ASP A 482 -26.95 -13.80 17.53
N GLU A 483 -27.03 -12.82 16.63
CA GLU A 483 -28.07 -11.80 16.66
C GLU A 483 -29.46 -12.34 16.27
N THR A 484 -30.52 -11.71 16.76
CA THR A 484 -31.89 -11.99 16.27
C THR A 484 -32.10 -11.41 14.87
N THR A 485 -33.21 -11.74 14.23
CA THR A 485 -33.57 -11.11 12.93
C THR A 485 -33.58 -9.59 13.02
N GLY A 486 -33.01 -8.94 12.00
CA GLY A 486 -32.93 -7.49 11.87
C GLY A 486 -34.27 -6.82 11.53
N ALA A 487 -34.21 -5.52 11.25
CA ALA A 487 -35.39 -4.72 10.88
C ALA A 487 -36.04 -5.16 9.56
N ASP A 488 -35.27 -5.78 8.67
CA ASP A 488 -35.72 -6.39 7.43
C ASP A 488 -36.20 -7.85 7.62
N GLY A 489 -36.16 -8.36 8.85
CA GLY A 489 -36.55 -9.73 9.18
C GLY A 489 -35.47 -10.77 8.90
N ARG A 490 -34.22 -10.39 8.55
CA ARG A 490 -33.17 -11.32 8.11
C ARG A 490 -31.99 -11.44 9.07
N ILE A 491 -31.20 -12.48 8.87
CA ILE A 491 -29.83 -12.63 9.43
C ILE A 491 -28.78 -12.52 8.30
N ALA A 492 -27.52 -12.34 8.68
CA ALA A 492 -26.40 -12.35 7.73
C ALA A 492 -26.36 -13.66 6.91
N PRO A 493 -26.07 -13.61 5.59
CA PRO A 493 -25.95 -14.81 4.76
C PRO A 493 -24.90 -15.80 5.31
N GLN A 494 -25.22 -17.08 5.27
CA GLN A 494 -24.35 -18.15 5.76
C GLN A 494 -23.83 -18.98 4.58
N MET A 495 -22.51 -19.00 4.35
CA MET A 495 -21.89 -19.86 3.33
C MET A 495 -21.87 -21.31 3.83
N LEU A 496 -22.81 -22.13 3.36
CA LEU A 496 -23.02 -23.48 3.85
C LEU A 496 -23.03 -24.49 2.71
N VAL A 497 -22.48 -25.67 2.98
CA VAL A 497 -22.56 -26.82 2.07
C VAL A 497 -24.01 -27.23 1.96
N HIS A 498 -24.54 -27.31 0.73
CA HIS A 498 -25.89 -27.80 0.46
C HIS A 498 -25.89 -29.12 -0.31
N THR A 499 -24.80 -29.39 -1.05
CA THR A 499 -24.62 -30.61 -1.84
C THR A 499 -23.22 -31.18 -1.61
N SER A 500 -23.12 -32.48 -1.36
CA SER A 500 -21.85 -33.20 -1.25
C SER A 500 -21.81 -34.39 -2.20
N TYR A 501 -20.67 -34.59 -2.85
CA TYR A 501 -20.33 -35.83 -3.54
C TYR A 501 -19.30 -36.53 -2.67
N ASP A 502 -19.65 -37.67 -2.10
CA ASP A 502 -18.77 -38.42 -1.17
C ASP A 502 -18.72 -39.89 -1.60
N GLY A 503 -17.65 -40.27 -2.29
CA GLY A 503 -17.51 -41.63 -2.81
C GLY A 503 -18.50 -42.03 -3.92
N SER A 504 -19.24 -41.07 -4.49
CA SER A 504 -20.29 -41.32 -5.49
C SER A 504 -20.54 -40.11 -6.38
N SER A 505 -20.84 -40.34 -7.67
CA SER A 505 -21.36 -39.32 -8.60
C SER A 505 -22.82 -38.96 -8.36
N ASP A 506 -23.54 -39.71 -7.52
CA ASP A 506 -24.86 -39.35 -7.04
C ASP A 506 -24.71 -38.46 -5.80
N PRO A 507 -25.12 -37.18 -5.83
CA PRO A 507 -24.93 -36.27 -4.73
C PRO A 507 -25.85 -36.56 -3.54
N GLU A 508 -25.35 -36.27 -2.35
CA GLU A 508 -26.12 -36.18 -1.11
C GLU A 508 -26.49 -34.71 -0.85
N SER A 509 -27.74 -34.47 -0.43
CA SER A 509 -28.22 -33.13 -0.06
C SER A 509 -28.14 -32.95 1.46
N THR A 510 -27.60 -31.82 1.91
CA THR A 510 -27.64 -31.43 3.32
C THR A 510 -29.07 -31.09 3.74
N GLU A 511 -29.51 -31.64 4.87
CA GLU A 511 -30.77 -31.26 5.51
C GLU A 511 -30.55 -30.04 6.39
N PHE A 512 -31.31 -28.99 6.11
CA PHE A 512 -31.31 -27.77 6.89
C PHE A 512 -32.50 -27.78 7.86
N SER A 513 -32.26 -27.47 9.13
CA SER A 513 -33.33 -27.30 10.11
C SER A 513 -33.22 -25.97 10.84
N LEU A 514 -34.36 -25.32 11.03
CA LEU A 514 -34.46 -24.00 11.61
C LEU A 514 -35.49 -24.03 12.74
N ALA A 515 -35.04 -23.78 13.96
CA ALA A 515 -35.92 -23.47 15.07
C ALA A 515 -36.03 -21.95 15.21
N TYR A 516 -37.23 -21.47 15.50
CA TYR A 516 -37.48 -20.06 15.72
C TYR A 516 -38.38 -19.83 16.93
N ALA A 517 -38.11 -18.75 17.66
CA ALA A 517 -38.83 -18.39 18.87
C ALA A 517 -39.05 -16.88 18.95
N PHE A 518 -40.17 -16.50 19.56
CA PHE A 518 -40.46 -15.13 19.93
C PHE A 518 -41.19 -15.11 21.27
N HIS A 519 -40.63 -14.36 22.22
CA HIS A 519 -41.00 -14.44 23.64
C HIS A 519 -40.89 -15.89 24.19
N LEU A 520 -42.01 -16.48 24.64
CA LEU A 520 -42.04 -17.81 25.28
C LEU A 520 -42.59 -18.91 24.35
N ARG A 521 -42.77 -18.59 23.06
CA ARG A 521 -43.36 -19.51 22.10
C ARG A 521 -42.30 -19.85 21.04
N GLU A 522 -42.26 -21.11 20.64
CA GLU A 522 -41.27 -21.67 19.73
C GLU A 522 -41.90 -22.59 18.68
N ASN A 523 -41.26 -22.71 17.52
CA ASN A 523 -41.63 -23.64 16.46
C ASN A 523 -40.39 -24.01 15.62
N THR A 524 -40.53 -25.00 14.73
CA THR A 524 -39.42 -25.53 13.92
C THR A 524 -39.85 -25.81 12.48
N THR A 525 -38.94 -25.65 11.54
CA THR A 525 -39.09 -26.06 10.13
C THR A 525 -37.82 -26.78 9.63
N GLN A 526 -37.97 -27.55 8.56
CA GLN A 526 -36.89 -28.24 7.86
C GLN A 526 -37.03 -27.97 6.36
N PHE A 527 -35.90 -27.80 5.67
CA PHE A 527 -35.84 -27.56 4.23
C PHE A 527 -34.55 -28.15 3.64
N SER A 528 -34.47 -28.19 2.32
CA SER A 528 -33.26 -28.49 1.56
C SER A 528 -33.03 -27.40 0.52
N ALA A 529 -31.77 -27.20 0.14
CA ALA A 529 -31.36 -26.23 -0.88
C ALA A 529 -30.45 -26.91 -1.90
N SER A 530 -30.42 -26.39 -3.13
CA SER A 530 -29.55 -26.89 -4.21
C SER A 530 -28.72 -25.76 -4.84
N GLY A 531 -28.50 -24.67 -4.10
CA GLY A 531 -27.85 -23.45 -4.57
C GLY A 531 -28.08 -22.29 -3.59
N PRO A 532 -27.82 -21.03 -4.00
CA PRO A 532 -28.18 -19.87 -3.20
C PRO A 532 -29.67 -19.90 -2.85
N HIS A 533 -29.99 -19.80 -1.56
CA HIS A 533 -31.35 -20.02 -1.06
C HIS A 533 -31.77 -18.94 -0.05
N LEU A 534 -33.05 -18.58 -0.10
CA LEU A 534 -33.70 -17.74 0.90
C LEU A 534 -34.80 -18.59 1.57
N GLU A 535 -34.62 -18.89 2.84
CA GLU A 535 -35.62 -19.58 3.65
C GLU A 535 -36.48 -18.56 4.43
N THR A 536 -37.81 -18.74 4.41
CA THR A 536 -38.75 -17.82 5.07
C THR A 536 -39.58 -18.55 6.15
N VAL A 537 -39.54 -18.08 7.39
CA VAL A 537 -40.39 -18.57 8.50
C VAL A 537 -41.58 -17.64 8.77
N LEU A 538 -42.76 -18.23 9.01
CA LEU A 538 -44.00 -17.50 9.29
C LEU A 538 -44.38 -17.59 10.78
N VAL A 539 -44.43 -16.45 11.47
CA VAL A 539 -44.74 -16.37 12.92
C VAL A 539 -46.18 -15.88 13.14
N PRO A 540 -47.05 -16.59 13.92
CA PRO A 540 -48.46 -16.21 14.13
C PRO A 540 -48.67 -14.89 14.87
N ASP A 541 -49.72 -14.13 14.52
CA ASP A 541 -49.98 -12.82 15.13
C ASP A 541 -50.35 -12.89 16.62
N ILE A 542 -50.92 -14.00 17.09
CA ILE A 542 -51.28 -14.14 18.51
C ILE A 542 -50.05 -14.07 19.45
N TRP A 543 -48.84 -14.25 18.92
CA TRP A 543 -47.56 -14.13 19.64
C TRP A 543 -47.25 -12.67 20.02
N ASN A 544 -48.12 -11.74 19.62
CA ASN A 544 -48.11 -10.34 20.01
C ASN A 544 -48.90 -9.99 21.32
N TYR A 545 -49.71 -10.89 21.92
CA TYR A 545 -50.57 -10.61 23.11
C TYR A 545 -50.10 -11.26 24.47
N GLY A 546 -50.68 -10.86 25.61
CA GLY A 546 -50.17 -11.08 27.01
C GLY A 546 -50.74 -12.23 27.87
N LEU A 547 -50.24 -12.34 29.13
CA LEU A 547 -50.47 -13.45 30.10
C LEU A 547 -50.34 -12.98 31.58
N VAL A 548 -51.28 -13.34 32.46
CA VAL A 548 -51.27 -13.06 33.92
C VAL A 548 -51.57 -14.33 34.72
N GLN A 549 -50.87 -14.57 35.83
CA GLN A 549 -51.09 -15.75 36.68
C GLN A 549 -51.21 -15.39 38.15
N ASN A 550 -52.18 -16.00 38.84
CA ASN A 550 -52.22 -15.99 40.31
C ASN A 550 -51.30 -17.11 40.83
N LEU A 551 -50.25 -16.75 41.59
CA LEU A 551 -49.26 -17.74 42.05
C LEU A 551 -49.79 -18.68 43.12
N GLN A 552 -50.85 -18.28 43.83
CA GLN A 552 -51.43 -19.08 44.89
C GLN A 552 -52.43 -20.13 44.37
N THR A 553 -53.13 -19.85 43.26
CA THR A 553 -54.14 -20.74 42.67
C THR A 553 -53.69 -21.43 41.37
N GLY A 554 -52.75 -20.85 40.63
CA GLY A 554 -52.23 -21.35 39.34
C GLY A 554 -53.04 -20.94 38.11
N GLU A 555 -54.19 -20.29 38.28
CA GLU A 555 -55.09 -19.87 37.20
C GLU A 555 -54.46 -18.77 36.31
N GLU A 556 -54.70 -18.85 34.99
CA GLU A 556 -54.18 -17.94 33.97
C GLU A 556 -55.26 -17.02 33.39
N TYR A 557 -54.90 -15.76 33.15
CA TYR A 557 -55.77 -14.72 32.67
C TYR A 557 -55.11 -13.89 31.58
N VAL A 558 -55.91 -13.30 30.70
CA VAL A 558 -55.45 -12.31 29.72
C VAL A 558 -55.45 -10.89 30.31
N LEU A 559 -56.15 -10.69 31.45
CA LEU A 559 -56.38 -9.39 32.11
C LEU A 559 -55.93 -9.44 33.58
N ILE A 560 -55.29 -8.37 34.06
CA ILE A 560 -54.83 -8.13 35.44
C ILE A 560 -56.03 -7.92 36.38
N SER A 561 -57.05 -7.19 35.94
CA SER A 561 -58.26 -6.88 36.72
C SER A 561 -59.03 -8.14 37.10
N ALA A 562 -59.16 -9.10 36.18
CA ALA A 562 -59.79 -10.39 36.45
C ALA A 562 -59.04 -11.19 37.54
N ALA A 563 -57.70 -11.15 37.51
CA ALA A 563 -56.86 -11.78 38.52
C ALA A 563 -56.98 -11.10 39.89
N VAL A 564 -57.07 -9.77 39.93
CA VAL A 564 -57.21 -8.98 41.19
C VAL A 564 -58.58 -9.16 41.85
N GLU A 565 -59.65 -9.30 41.04
CA GLU A 565 -61.00 -9.55 41.55
C GLU A 565 -61.08 -10.89 42.30
N ASP A 566 -60.51 -11.94 41.71
CA ASP A 566 -60.53 -13.31 42.24
C ASP A 566 -59.58 -13.53 43.43
N ALA A 567 -58.53 -12.70 43.57
CA ALA A 567 -57.49 -12.85 44.61
C ALA A 567 -57.98 -12.64 46.07
N THR A 568 -57.31 -13.24 47.04
CA THR A 568 -57.53 -13.03 48.50
C THR A 568 -56.45 -12.15 49.14
N ALA A 569 -56.73 -11.57 50.33
CA ALA A 569 -55.78 -10.66 50.99
C ALA A 569 -54.49 -11.40 51.40
N GLY A 570 -53.35 -10.96 50.86
CA GLY A 570 -52.03 -11.59 51.01
C GLY A 570 -51.53 -12.30 49.76
N ASP A 571 -52.37 -12.49 48.73
CA ASP A 571 -51.99 -13.17 47.48
C ASP A 571 -50.95 -12.38 46.68
N GLU A 572 -50.18 -13.12 45.86
CA GLU A 572 -49.19 -12.59 44.92
C GLU A 572 -49.60 -12.88 43.47
N LEU A 573 -49.62 -11.83 42.64
CA LEU A 573 -49.98 -11.90 41.22
C LEU A 573 -48.76 -11.62 40.35
N LEU A 574 -48.58 -12.43 39.30
CA LEU A 574 -47.45 -12.37 38.38
C LEU A 574 -47.93 -12.02 36.97
N VAL A 575 -47.34 -10.98 36.37
CA VAL A 575 -47.81 -10.41 35.10
C VAL A 575 -46.70 -10.48 34.05
N TRP A 576 -46.97 -11.06 32.86
CA TRP A 576 -45.98 -11.19 31.79
C TRP A 576 -45.99 -10.00 30.84
N PRO A 577 -44.86 -9.74 30.13
CA PRO A 577 -44.75 -8.63 29.19
C PRO A 577 -45.85 -8.62 28.13
N SER A 578 -46.65 -7.57 28.13
CA SER A 578 -47.64 -7.27 27.10
C SER A 578 -48.23 -5.88 27.27
N LEU A 579 -49.19 -5.52 26.42
CA LEU A 579 -50.05 -4.35 26.61
C LEU A 579 -51.41 -4.79 27.15
N TYR A 580 -51.70 -4.40 28.39
CA TYR A 580 -52.96 -4.60 29.11
C TYR A 580 -53.74 -3.28 29.10
N VAL A 581 -54.94 -3.27 28.53
CA VAL A 581 -55.81 -2.08 28.49
C VAL A 581 -57.01 -2.33 29.41
N GLU A 582 -56.88 -1.88 30.67
CA GLU A 582 -57.84 -2.08 31.76
C GLU A 582 -57.55 -1.16 32.97
N SER A 583 -58.55 -0.92 33.83
CA SER A 583 -58.38 -0.20 35.11
C SER A 583 -58.42 -1.17 36.30
N VAL A 584 -57.43 -1.13 37.18
CA VAL A 584 -57.25 -2.12 38.26
C VAL A 584 -57.56 -1.51 39.63
N SER A 585 -58.49 -2.13 40.37
CA SER A 585 -58.94 -1.67 41.69
C SER A 585 -58.44 -2.59 42.81
N VAL A 586 -57.56 -2.08 43.69
CA VAL A 586 -56.87 -2.85 44.74
C VAL A 586 -57.38 -2.44 46.14
N SER A 587 -58.36 -3.19 46.66
CA SER A 587 -59.02 -2.89 47.94
C SER A 587 -58.52 -3.73 49.13
N LYS A 588 -57.53 -4.61 48.91
CA LYS A 588 -57.00 -5.58 49.88
C LYS A 588 -55.47 -5.61 49.79
N ARG A 589 -54.77 -6.03 50.86
CA ARG A 589 -53.30 -6.16 50.84
C ARG A 589 -52.91 -7.20 49.80
N LEU A 590 -52.19 -6.81 48.75
CA LEU A 590 -51.70 -7.68 47.68
C LEU A 590 -50.27 -7.28 47.31
N THR A 591 -49.54 -8.23 46.72
CA THR A 591 -48.28 -7.98 46.00
C THR A 591 -48.53 -8.25 44.52
N ILE A 592 -48.39 -7.23 43.68
CA ILE A 592 -48.55 -7.34 42.23
C ILE A 592 -47.19 -7.10 41.59
N THR A 593 -46.63 -8.13 40.94
CA THR A 593 -45.28 -8.12 40.36
C THR A 593 -45.34 -8.38 38.86
N GLY A 594 -44.85 -7.44 38.06
CA GLY A 594 -44.62 -7.69 36.64
C GLY A 594 -43.26 -8.36 36.39
N PHE A 595 -43.12 -9.02 35.24
CA PHE A 595 -41.82 -9.46 34.73
C PHE A 595 -41.08 -8.32 34.01
N GLY A 596 -40.92 -7.21 34.73
CA GLY A 596 -40.22 -6.02 34.26
C GLY A 596 -41.04 -5.11 33.35
N PRO A 597 -40.39 -4.09 32.76
CA PRO A 597 -41.06 -2.96 32.10
C PRO A 597 -41.87 -3.34 30.85
N GLY A 598 -41.70 -4.55 30.32
CA GLY A 598 -42.50 -5.07 29.22
C GLY A 598 -43.97 -5.29 29.57
N VAL A 599 -44.33 -5.32 30.86
CA VAL A 599 -45.72 -5.29 31.34
C VAL A 599 -46.24 -3.86 31.28
N ARG A 600 -47.11 -3.54 30.32
CA ARG A 600 -47.65 -2.19 30.10
C ARG A 600 -49.14 -2.16 30.39
N VAL A 601 -49.61 -1.29 31.29
CA VAL A 601 -51.00 -1.18 31.73
C VAL A 601 -51.59 0.18 31.34
N GLN A 602 -52.80 0.20 30.80
CA GLN A 602 -53.53 1.41 30.41
C GLN A 602 -54.98 1.36 30.90
N GLY A 603 -55.33 2.16 31.91
CA GLY A 603 -56.70 2.30 32.42
C GLY A 603 -57.51 3.45 31.82
N ASP A 604 -58.84 3.32 31.86
CA ASP A 604 -59.82 4.32 31.41
C ASP A 604 -59.90 5.54 32.35
N ASP A 605 -59.60 5.36 33.65
CA ASP A 605 -59.47 6.44 34.65
C ASP A 605 -58.15 6.31 35.41
N ALA A 606 -58.07 5.61 36.55
CA ALA A 606 -56.79 5.23 37.13
C ALA A 606 -56.35 3.84 36.64
N ALA A 607 -55.10 3.68 36.20
CA ALA A 607 -54.57 2.33 35.91
C ALA A 607 -54.54 1.46 37.17
N PHE A 608 -54.15 2.06 38.31
CA PHE A 608 -54.26 1.44 39.64
C PHE A 608 -54.91 2.39 40.66
N ASN A 609 -55.98 1.93 41.30
CA ASN A 609 -56.56 2.55 42.50
C ASN A 609 -56.24 1.73 43.75
N ILE A 610 -55.52 2.30 44.73
CA ILE A 610 -55.04 1.60 45.93
C ILE A 610 -55.73 2.13 47.20
N TRP A 611 -56.55 1.27 47.82
CA TRP A 611 -57.23 1.53 49.10
C TRP A 611 -56.75 0.63 50.26
N GLY A 612 -55.92 -0.37 49.98
CA GLY A 612 -55.38 -1.28 50.99
C GLY A 612 -54.07 -0.76 51.60
N ASN A 613 -53.96 -0.75 52.93
CA ASN A 613 -52.69 -0.45 53.62
C ASN A 613 -51.62 -1.52 53.31
N GLY A 614 -50.38 -1.07 53.08
CA GLY A 614 -49.24 -1.96 52.86
C GLY A 614 -49.31 -2.78 51.57
N VAL A 615 -49.99 -2.29 50.54
CA VAL A 615 -49.94 -2.84 49.18
C VAL A 615 -48.55 -2.61 48.57
N VAL A 616 -48.07 -3.59 47.79
CA VAL A 616 -46.84 -3.50 47.01
C VAL A 616 -47.19 -3.64 45.54
N LEU A 617 -46.85 -2.63 44.76
CA LEU A 617 -46.97 -2.63 43.30
C LEU A 617 -45.56 -2.49 42.72
N GLN A 618 -45.12 -3.48 41.93
CA GLN A 618 -43.77 -3.47 41.41
C GLN A 618 -43.58 -4.06 40.00
N ASP A 619 -42.52 -3.59 39.34
CA ASP A 619 -42.03 -4.10 38.05
C ASP A 619 -43.05 -3.97 36.90
N ILE A 620 -43.79 -2.85 36.86
CA ILE A 620 -44.87 -2.60 35.89
C ILE A 620 -44.73 -1.21 35.24
N SER A 621 -44.97 -1.14 33.93
CA SER A 621 -45.16 0.11 33.19
C SER A 621 -46.65 0.46 33.10
N ILE A 622 -47.00 1.72 33.31
CA ILE A 622 -48.34 2.29 33.25
C ILE A 622 -48.33 3.44 32.24
N SER A 623 -49.31 3.50 31.34
CA SER A 623 -49.40 4.58 30.35
C SER A 623 -50.84 4.86 29.92
N ASN A 624 -51.11 6.00 29.29
CA ASN A 624 -52.39 6.29 28.63
C ASN A 624 -53.62 6.16 29.56
N SER A 625 -53.57 6.76 30.75
CA SER A 625 -54.67 6.76 31.73
C SER A 625 -55.01 8.16 32.21
N ASN A 626 -56.11 8.38 32.93
CA ASN A 626 -56.32 9.67 33.58
C ASN A 626 -55.38 9.86 34.77
N PHE A 627 -55.32 8.85 35.65
CA PHE A 627 -54.35 8.72 36.73
C PHE A 627 -53.50 7.46 36.54
N GLY A 628 -52.23 7.51 36.94
CA GLY A 628 -51.38 6.31 36.92
C GLY A 628 -51.69 5.42 38.12
N VAL A 629 -51.32 5.90 39.31
CA VAL A 629 -51.53 5.26 40.60
C VAL A 629 -52.10 6.29 41.57
N VAL A 630 -53.28 6.00 42.13
CA VAL A 630 -53.90 6.80 43.19
C VAL A 630 -53.78 6.05 44.52
N VAL A 631 -53.19 6.70 45.54
CA VAL A 631 -52.91 6.10 46.85
C VAL A 631 -53.63 6.86 47.96
N MET A 632 -54.52 6.15 48.68
CA MET A 632 -55.29 6.67 49.81
C MET A 632 -55.07 5.83 51.09
N ALA A 633 -53.87 5.25 51.24
CA ALA A 633 -53.53 4.28 52.28
C ALA A 633 -52.09 4.49 52.78
N ASP A 634 -51.81 4.13 54.03
CA ASP A 634 -50.50 4.33 54.66
C ASP A 634 -49.50 3.22 54.30
N ASN A 635 -48.20 3.55 54.34
CA ASN A 635 -47.09 2.61 54.15
C ASN A 635 -47.15 1.79 52.84
N VAL A 636 -47.59 2.42 51.75
CA VAL A 636 -47.58 1.82 50.41
C VAL A 636 -46.18 1.91 49.81
N THR A 637 -45.76 0.81 49.17
CA THR A 637 -44.50 0.74 48.42
C THR A 637 -44.81 0.71 46.94
N LEU A 638 -44.25 1.67 46.21
CA LEU A 638 -44.24 1.70 44.76
C LEU A 638 -42.79 1.46 44.33
N ALA A 639 -42.53 0.34 43.67
CA ALA A 639 -41.17 -0.09 43.35
C ALA A 639 -41.00 -0.41 41.86
N ASN A 640 -39.93 0.04 41.21
CA ASN A 640 -39.64 -0.31 39.80
C ASN A 640 -40.83 -0.04 38.85
N LEU A 641 -41.50 1.10 39.00
CA LEU A 641 -42.67 1.46 38.19
C LEU A 641 -42.30 2.48 37.13
N THR A 642 -42.88 2.37 35.93
CA THR A 642 -42.75 3.42 34.90
C THR A 642 -44.12 3.93 34.51
N ILE A 643 -44.48 5.12 34.92
CA ILE A 643 -45.79 5.73 34.71
C ILE A 643 -45.61 6.88 33.71
N SER A 644 -46.43 6.92 32.67
CA SER A 644 -46.30 7.91 31.59
C SER A 644 -47.65 8.22 30.94
N ASN A 645 -47.73 9.22 30.07
CA ASN A 645 -48.91 9.52 29.26
C ASN A 645 -50.25 9.57 30.02
N THR A 646 -50.28 10.08 31.26
CA THR A 646 -51.55 10.29 31.97
C THR A 646 -52.13 11.68 31.71
N THR A 647 -53.46 11.84 31.75
CA THR A 647 -54.11 13.15 31.54
C THR A 647 -54.17 14.05 32.78
N ASP A 648 -54.10 13.50 33.99
CA ASP A 648 -54.01 14.27 35.26
C ASP A 648 -52.70 13.97 35.99
N THR A 649 -52.67 13.00 36.91
CA THR A 649 -51.53 12.75 37.80
C THR A 649 -51.04 11.32 37.71
N ASN A 650 -49.74 11.13 37.52
CA ASN A 650 -49.13 9.80 37.48
C ASN A 650 -49.15 9.14 38.86
N VAL A 651 -48.69 9.83 39.91
CA VAL A 651 -48.74 9.34 41.29
C VAL A 651 -49.41 10.38 42.17
N LEU A 652 -50.55 10.04 42.75
CA LEU A 652 -51.30 10.91 43.66
C LEU A 652 -51.30 10.32 45.08
N LEU A 653 -50.68 11.04 46.01
CA LEU A 653 -50.56 10.70 47.43
C LEU A 653 -51.45 11.64 48.26
N ILE A 654 -52.49 11.11 48.90
CA ILE A 654 -53.50 11.93 49.63
C ILE A 654 -53.57 11.52 51.11
N ASN A 655 -53.28 12.46 52.02
CA ASN A 655 -53.46 12.32 53.48
C ASN A 655 -52.82 11.05 54.08
N GLN A 656 -51.60 10.69 53.67
CA GLN A 656 -50.90 9.49 54.14
C GLN A 656 -49.47 9.82 54.60
N THR A 657 -48.88 8.96 55.43
CA THR A 657 -47.47 9.08 55.86
C THR A 657 -46.62 7.92 55.36
N GLY A 658 -45.34 8.20 55.13
CA GLY A 658 -44.31 7.16 54.97
C GLY A 658 -44.39 6.35 53.68
N ALA A 659 -45.09 6.81 52.64
CA ALA A 659 -44.95 6.20 51.32
C ALA A 659 -43.48 6.17 50.87
N ARG A 660 -43.12 5.05 50.26
CA ARG A 660 -41.79 4.80 49.69
C ARG A 660 -41.93 4.65 48.20
N LEU A 661 -41.31 5.59 47.49
CA LEU A 661 -41.16 5.53 46.05
C LEU A 661 -39.71 5.13 45.78
N GLU A 662 -39.53 3.91 45.28
CA GLU A 662 -38.23 3.30 45.07
C GLU A 662 -38.12 2.90 43.60
N ASN A 663 -37.30 3.60 42.81
CA ASN A 663 -37.22 3.35 41.37
C ASN A 663 -38.57 3.55 40.64
N VAL A 664 -39.24 4.67 40.90
CA VAL A 664 -40.51 5.04 40.25
C VAL A 664 -40.29 6.16 39.24
N THR A 665 -40.57 5.91 37.97
CA THR A 665 -40.61 6.91 36.90
C THR A 665 -42.05 7.42 36.70
N ALA A 666 -42.27 8.73 36.66
CA ALA A 666 -43.56 9.38 36.53
C ALA A 666 -43.42 10.84 36.02
N SER A 667 -44.36 11.35 35.23
CA SER A 667 -44.42 12.76 34.86
C SER A 667 -44.98 13.67 35.96
N SER A 668 -45.63 13.11 36.98
CA SER A 668 -46.20 13.92 38.07
C SER A 668 -46.38 13.14 39.37
N LEU A 669 -45.94 13.73 40.47
CA LEU A 669 -46.18 13.30 41.83
C LEU A 669 -46.86 14.44 42.57
N LYS A 670 -48.09 14.23 43.03
CA LYS A 670 -48.78 15.16 43.92
C LYS A 670 -48.79 14.59 45.34
N ILE A 671 -48.29 15.38 46.28
CA ILE A 671 -48.29 15.07 47.72
C ILE A 671 -49.16 16.10 48.43
N GLU A 672 -50.30 15.64 48.97
CA GLU A 672 -51.29 16.49 49.64
C GLU A 672 -51.45 16.10 51.11
N GLY A 673 -50.91 16.94 52.02
CA GLY A 673 -50.96 16.73 53.48
C GLY A 673 -49.95 15.71 54.00
N ALA A 674 -49.73 15.68 55.33
CA ALA A 674 -48.78 14.78 56.01
C ALA A 674 -47.33 14.87 55.45
N GLY A 675 -46.42 13.91 55.67
CA GLY A 675 -45.02 14.05 55.26
C GLY A 675 -44.14 12.83 55.53
N ASP A 676 -42.83 13.07 55.62
CA ASP A 676 -41.78 12.05 55.79
C ASP A 676 -41.73 11.03 54.64
N HIS A 677 -42.02 11.48 53.42
CA HIS A 677 -41.90 10.64 52.23
C HIS A 677 -40.45 10.53 51.79
N ILE A 678 -40.09 9.32 51.39
CA ILE A 678 -38.75 9.01 50.91
C ILE A 678 -38.86 8.67 49.44
N LEU A 679 -38.19 9.47 48.63
CA LEU A 679 -38.00 9.21 47.22
C LEU A 679 -36.57 8.71 47.06
N ARG A 680 -36.43 7.49 46.53
CA ARG A 680 -35.13 6.87 46.22
C ARG A 680 -35.15 6.36 44.80
N HIS A 681 -34.05 6.54 44.08
CA HIS A 681 -33.86 5.99 42.74
C HIS A 681 -34.97 6.36 41.73
N SER A 682 -35.80 7.37 42.00
CA SER A 682 -37.06 7.63 41.27
C SER A 682 -36.91 8.78 40.27
N ASP A 683 -37.76 8.84 39.24
CA ASP A 683 -37.74 9.90 38.21
C ASP A 683 -39.11 10.56 38.06
N ILE A 684 -39.25 11.81 38.49
CA ILE A 684 -40.56 12.45 38.68
C ILE A 684 -40.64 13.84 38.03
N THR A 685 -41.21 13.99 36.82
CA THR A 685 -41.13 15.28 36.09
C THR A 685 -41.76 16.47 36.83
N PHE A 686 -42.85 16.29 37.56
CA PHE A 686 -43.48 17.39 38.29
C PHE A 686 -43.81 16.96 39.71
N ILE A 687 -43.19 17.56 40.72
CA ILE A 687 -43.52 17.30 42.12
C ILE A 687 -44.35 18.46 42.64
N GLN A 688 -45.56 18.21 43.10
CA GLN A 688 -46.38 19.20 43.80
C GLN A 688 -46.45 18.86 45.28
N LEU A 689 -46.10 19.84 46.12
CA LEU A 689 -46.11 19.74 47.58
C LEU A 689 -47.13 20.74 48.14
N SER A 690 -48.19 20.22 48.77
CA SER A 690 -49.24 21.04 49.35
C SER A 690 -49.73 20.50 50.70
N GLY A 691 -50.49 21.31 51.45
CA GLY A 691 -51.06 20.88 52.72
C GLY A 691 -50.05 20.75 53.87
N SER A 692 -48.97 21.54 53.86
CA SER A 692 -47.93 21.58 54.91
C SER A 692 -47.09 20.30 55.04
N THR A 693 -46.77 19.67 53.90
CA THR A 693 -45.86 18.51 53.87
C THR A 693 -44.39 18.86 54.07
N THR A 694 -43.76 18.31 55.12
CA THR A 694 -42.36 18.57 55.51
C THR A 694 -41.57 17.28 55.71
N GLY A 695 -40.24 17.38 55.77
CA GLY A 695 -39.36 16.22 56.03
C GLY A 695 -39.11 15.34 54.81
N ASN A 696 -39.67 15.69 53.65
CA ASN A 696 -39.49 14.94 52.42
C ASN A 696 -38.05 15.03 51.94
N ARG A 697 -37.47 13.87 51.63
CA ARG A 697 -36.07 13.75 51.19
C ARG A 697 -35.99 12.93 49.93
N ALA A 698 -35.25 13.46 48.97
CA ALA A 698 -34.96 12.84 47.70
C ALA A 698 -33.45 12.59 47.62
N LEU A 699 -33.06 11.34 47.47
CA LEU A 699 -31.70 10.90 47.17
C LEU A 699 -31.81 9.98 45.96
N ASP A 700 -30.89 10.08 45.01
CA ASP A 700 -30.97 9.31 43.77
C ASP A 700 -32.32 9.54 43.05
N THR A 701 -32.95 10.71 43.18
CA THR A 701 -34.26 10.99 42.58
C THR A 701 -34.19 12.17 41.61
N THR A 702 -34.58 11.95 40.38
CA THR A 702 -34.68 13.00 39.35
C THR A 702 -36.08 13.60 39.34
N PHE A 703 -36.17 14.88 38.99
CA PHE A 703 -37.44 15.58 38.83
C PHE A 703 -37.30 16.83 37.97
N GLY A 704 -38.40 17.32 37.40
CA GLY A 704 -38.41 18.49 36.51
C GLY A 704 -38.76 19.79 37.21
N THR A 705 -40.02 19.99 37.58
CA THR A 705 -40.48 21.18 38.31
C THR A 705 -41.02 20.76 39.67
N VAL A 706 -40.61 21.46 40.73
CA VAL A 706 -41.21 21.30 42.05
C VAL A 706 -42.08 22.52 42.30
N ASP A 707 -43.39 22.31 42.47
CA ASP A 707 -44.31 23.32 42.99
C ASP A 707 -44.43 23.16 44.50
N CYS A 708 -43.83 24.08 45.25
CA CYS A 708 -43.73 23.98 46.70
C CYS A 708 -44.54 25.09 47.37
N GLN A 709 -45.68 24.72 47.97
CA GLN A 709 -46.51 25.65 48.73
C GLN A 709 -45.80 26.15 49.99
N LEU A 710 -46.14 27.36 50.44
CA LEU A 710 -45.68 27.90 51.72
C LEU A 710 -45.97 26.91 52.86
N GLY A 711 -44.94 26.58 53.65
CA GLY A 711 -45.02 25.60 54.75
C GLY A 711 -44.70 24.16 54.35
N SER A 712 -44.31 23.90 53.09
CA SER A 712 -43.82 22.61 52.62
C SER A 712 -42.32 22.60 52.29
N SER A 713 -41.69 21.43 52.33
CA SER A 713 -40.25 21.29 52.08
C SER A 713 -39.87 20.00 51.34
N LEU A 714 -38.85 20.10 50.48
CA LEU A 714 -38.14 18.96 49.87
C LEU A 714 -36.63 19.25 49.79
N ALA A 715 -35.83 18.40 50.42
CA ALA A 715 -34.37 18.45 50.33
C ALA A 715 -33.87 17.44 49.30
N ILE A 716 -32.94 17.88 48.45
CA ILE A 716 -32.29 17.04 47.44
C ILE A 716 -30.88 16.74 47.91
N GLU A 717 -30.61 15.45 48.10
CA GLU A 717 -29.44 14.93 48.79
C GLU A 717 -28.47 14.25 47.83
N TYR A 718 -27.20 14.24 48.22
CA TYR A 718 -26.10 13.69 47.47
C TYR A 718 -24.98 13.14 48.37
N ARG A 719 -24.29 12.10 47.93
CA ARG A 719 -23.12 11.51 48.61
C ARG A 719 -21.84 12.25 48.21
N LEU A 720 -20.98 12.63 49.15
CA LEU A 720 -19.73 13.35 48.88
C LEU A 720 -18.52 12.67 49.54
N THR A 721 -17.49 12.39 48.76
CA THR A 721 -16.13 12.07 49.21
C THR A 721 -15.17 13.14 48.66
N VAL A 722 -14.22 13.65 49.45
CA VAL A 722 -13.23 14.62 48.92
C VAL A 722 -11.86 13.97 48.83
N GLU A 723 -11.17 14.09 47.68
CA GLU A 723 -9.83 13.54 47.44
C GLU A 723 -8.86 14.63 46.94
N LEU A 724 -7.69 14.73 47.54
CA LEU A 724 -6.66 15.72 47.23
C LEU A 724 -5.53 15.10 46.41
N ARG A 725 -5.19 15.68 45.25
CA ARG A 725 -4.22 15.09 44.30
C ARG A 725 -3.29 16.11 43.66
N THR A 726 -2.03 15.70 43.43
CA THR A 726 -1.17 16.23 42.35
C THR A 726 -0.96 15.13 41.32
N VAL A 727 -0.48 15.47 40.13
CA VAL A 727 -0.18 14.50 39.06
C VAL A 727 1.08 13.67 39.33
N LYS A 728 1.95 14.15 40.24
CA LYS A 728 3.12 13.40 40.71
C LYS A 728 2.80 12.51 41.91
N GLY A 729 1.57 12.58 42.45
CA GLY A 729 1.12 11.73 43.54
C GLY A 729 0.09 12.38 44.47
N ASN A 730 -0.31 11.63 45.50
CA ASN A 730 -1.40 11.98 46.41
C ASN A 730 -1.09 13.22 47.27
N GLY A 731 -2.11 14.06 47.50
CA GLY A 731 -2.10 15.14 48.49
C GLY A 731 -2.33 14.59 49.90
N SER A 732 -1.44 13.71 50.36
CA SER A 732 -1.55 12.99 51.63
C SER A 732 -1.21 13.87 52.83
N GLY A 733 -1.98 13.72 53.92
CA GLY A 733 -1.72 14.38 55.21
C GLY A 733 -2.01 15.88 55.22
N LEU A 734 -2.82 16.37 54.27
CA LEU A 734 -3.20 17.78 54.16
C LEU A 734 -4.39 18.08 55.10
N ASP A 735 -4.40 19.30 55.65
CA ASP A 735 -5.52 19.78 56.48
C ASP A 735 -6.66 20.33 55.60
N VAL A 736 -7.91 20.09 56.03
CA VAL A 736 -9.14 20.41 55.27
C VAL A 736 -10.29 20.89 56.18
N GLU A 737 -11.20 21.71 55.64
CA GLU A 737 -12.47 22.11 56.26
C GLU A 737 -13.63 21.97 55.24
N LEU A 738 -14.77 21.37 55.64
CA LEU A 738 -16.02 21.25 54.85
C LEU A 738 -17.22 21.95 55.53
N LEU A 739 -18.00 22.69 54.75
CA LEU A 739 -19.21 23.39 55.21
C LEU A 739 -20.40 23.09 54.28
N GLU A 740 -21.60 22.82 54.81
CA GLU A 740 -22.88 22.67 54.08
C GLU A 740 -23.73 23.92 54.35
N GLY A 741 -23.96 24.75 53.33
CA GLY A 741 -24.75 25.98 53.49
C GLY A 741 -24.15 26.98 54.51
N GLY A 742 -22.84 26.87 54.78
CA GLY A 742 -22.12 27.66 55.79
C GLY A 742 -22.10 27.05 57.19
N ALA A 743 -22.80 25.94 57.41
CA ALA A 743 -22.69 25.15 58.63
C ALA A 743 -21.53 24.14 58.50
N VAL A 744 -20.58 24.20 59.42
CA VAL A 744 -19.51 23.20 59.48
C VAL A 744 -20.12 21.84 59.81
N PHE A 745 -19.87 20.87 58.95
CA PHE A 745 -20.21 19.46 59.21
C PHE A 745 -18.96 18.57 59.24
N TYR A 746 -17.77 19.09 58.89
CA TYR A 746 -16.49 18.40 58.92
C TYR A 746 -15.28 19.37 59.01
N ALA A 747 -14.36 19.24 59.97
CA ALA A 747 -13.17 20.12 60.08
C ALA A 747 -11.94 19.47 60.76
N THR A 748 -10.73 19.66 60.19
CA THR A 748 -9.46 19.11 60.73
C THR A 748 -8.69 20.11 61.62
N SER A 749 -7.59 19.63 62.22
CA SER A 749 -6.85 20.34 63.28
C SER A 749 -6.33 21.74 62.92
N ALA A 750 -5.84 22.00 61.70
CA ALA A 750 -5.38 23.34 61.31
C ALA A 750 -6.53 24.36 61.15
N PHE A 751 -7.77 23.87 61.04
CA PHE A 751 -9.01 24.65 61.00
C PHE A 751 -9.80 24.60 62.33
N GLY A 752 -9.26 23.95 63.38
CA GLY A 752 -9.83 23.95 64.74
C GLY A 752 -10.81 22.82 65.08
N GLY A 753 -11.02 21.84 64.19
CA GLY A 753 -11.86 20.65 64.43
C GLY A 753 -11.08 19.38 64.80
N SER A 754 -11.80 18.29 65.07
CA SER A 754 -11.23 16.98 65.46
C SER A 754 -11.37 15.89 64.40
N ASP A 755 -11.90 16.23 63.23
CA ASP A 755 -12.06 15.28 62.13
C ASP A 755 -10.70 14.94 61.50
N ALA A 756 -10.66 13.82 60.78
CA ALA A 756 -9.42 13.26 60.26
C ALA A 756 -8.87 14.06 59.07
N ARG A 757 -7.54 14.26 59.04
CA ARG A 757 -6.82 14.78 57.86
C ARG A 757 -6.97 13.84 56.66
N SER A 758 -6.62 14.34 55.47
CA SER A 758 -6.57 13.50 54.28
C SER A 758 -5.65 12.30 54.50
N ASP A 759 -6.15 11.12 54.16
CA ASP A 759 -5.43 9.86 54.39
C ASP A 759 -4.22 9.68 53.44
N GLY A 760 -3.56 8.53 53.48
CA GLY A 760 -2.43 8.21 52.59
C GLY A 760 -2.77 8.25 51.08
N ALA A 761 -4.05 8.16 50.74
CA ALA A 761 -4.58 8.31 49.40
C ALA A 761 -5.03 9.75 49.08
N GLY A 762 -4.99 10.65 50.07
CA GLY A 762 -5.45 12.02 49.97
C GLY A 762 -6.97 12.18 50.21
N ARG A 763 -7.67 11.21 50.81
CA ARG A 763 -9.15 11.20 50.91
C ARG A 763 -9.71 11.57 52.28
N LEU A 764 -10.97 12.04 52.29
CA LEU A 764 -11.85 12.20 53.46
C LEU A 764 -12.96 11.12 53.48
N PRO A 765 -13.60 10.82 54.64
CA PRO A 765 -14.74 9.90 54.74
C PRO A 765 -15.99 10.38 53.98
N GLU A 766 -16.83 9.46 53.47
CA GLU A 766 -18.07 9.75 52.73
C GLU A 766 -19.13 10.46 53.59
N GLN A 767 -19.83 11.42 52.99
CA GLN A 767 -20.84 12.28 53.62
C GLN A 767 -22.13 12.26 52.79
N VAL A 768 -23.30 12.52 53.40
CA VAL A 768 -24.54 12.79 52.66
C VAL A 768 -24.98 14.21 52.95
N VAL A 769 -25.06 15.04 51.92
CA VAL A 769 -25.28 16.48 52.04
C VAL A 769 -26.40 16.94 51.12
N ALA A 770 -27.10 17.99 51.51
CA ALA A 770 -28.06 18.66 50.66
C ALA A 770 -27.32 19.52 49.62
N GLY A 771 -27.68 19.37 48.35
CA GLY A 771 -27.21 20.25 47.29
C GLY A 771 -28.21 21.34 46.91
N LEU A 772 -29.49 21.01 47.04
CA LEU A 772 -30.62 21.89 46.72
C LEU A 772 -31.71 21.77 47.78
N LEU A 773 -32.37 22.88 48.07
CA LEU A 773 -33.46 22.93 49.04
C LEU A 773 -34.66 23.70 48.49
N TYR A 774 -35.82 23.04 48.42
CA TYR A 774 -37.11 23.68 48.18
C TYR A 774 -37.78 23.95 49.53
N ASN A 775 -37.90 25.23 49.90
CA ASN A 775 -38.32 25.63 51.25
C ASN A 775 -39.42 26.71 51.18
N GLY A 776 -40.68 26.29 51.08
CA GLY A 776 -41.81 27.20 50.89
C GLY A 776 -41.75 28.02 49.59
N SER A 777 -40.92 27.58 48.63
CA SER A 777 -40.66 28.20 47.34
C SER A 777 -40.43 27.13 46.28
N SER A 778 -41.04 27.30 45.11
CA SER A 778 -40.87 26.45 43.92
C SER A 778 -39.54 26.68 43.18
N THR A 779 -38.73 27.64 43.63
CA THR A 779 -37.33 27.81 43.20
C THR A 779 -36.42 27.29 44.30
N PRO A 780 -35.55 26.30 44.03
CA PRO A 780 -34.65 25.79 45.06
C PRO A 780 -33.51 26.78 45.30
N GLU A 781 -33.04 26.82 46.53
CA GLU A 781 -31.77 27.47 46.84
C GLU A 781 -30.62 26.46 46.78
N GLN A 782 -29.47 26.90 46.26
CA GLN A 782 -28.25 26.09 46.24
C GLN A 782 -27.63 26.06 47.63
N VAL A 783 -27.18 24.88 48.03
CA VAL A 783 -26.49 24.65 49.27
C VAL A 783 -25.02 24.41 48.94
N LEU A 784 -24.17 25.39 49.27
CA LEU A 784 -22.76 25.35 48.90
C LEU A 784 -22.00 24.34 49.78
N THR A 785 -21.15 23.52 49.16
CA THR A 785 -20.13 22.74 49.85
C THR A 785 -18.76 23.34 49.63
N THR A 786 -18.14 23.88 50.68
CA THR A 786 -16.82 24.54 50.55
C THR A 786 -15.72 23.67 51.10
N VAL A 787 -14.69 23.41 50.27
CA VAL A 787 -13.46 22.70 50.64
C VAL A 787 -12.30 23.68 50.65
N ARG A 788 -11.58 23.75 51.76
CA ARG A 788 -10.36 24.57 51.88
C ARG A 788 -9.15 23.70 52.14
N VAL A 789 -8.11 23.86 51.31
CA VAL A 789 -6.89 23.04 51.35
C VAL A 789 -5.65 23.93 51.28
N GLU A 790 -4.67 23.70 52.15
CA GLU A 790 -3.41 24.44 52.17
C GLU A 790 -2.30 23.70 51.40
N PHE A 791 -1.93 24.13 50.16
CA PHE A 791 -0.90 23.50 49.31
C PHE A 791 -0.24 24.46 48.29
N ASN A 792 1.04 24.84 48.51
CA ASN A 792 1.77 25.89 47.76
C ASN A 792 1.00 27.23 47.71
N GLY A 793 0.29 27.55 48.80
CA GLY A 793 -0.73 28.59 48.93
C GLY A 793 -2.10 28.00 49.27
N LEU A 794 -3.04 28.82 49.77
CA LEU A 794 -4.41 28.38 50.03
C LEU A 794 -5.11 28.11 48.70
N GLN A 795 -5.53 26.86 48.49
CA GLN A 795 -6.35 26.44 47.38
C GLN A 795 -7.76 26.17 47.94
N GLU A 796 -8.65 27.12 47.70
CA GLU A 796 -10.07 26.98 48.00
C GLU A 796 -10.77 26.39 46.79
N SER A 797 -11.66 25.45 47.05
CA SER A 797 -12.55 24.89 46.07
C SER A 797 -13.91 24.78 46.72
N SER A 798 -14.77 25.75 46.41
CA SER A 798 -16.18 25.60 46.68
C SER A 798 -16.82 24.96 45.47
N PHE A 799 -17.61 23.94 45.74
CA PHE A 799 -18.43 23.32 44.72
C PHE A 799 -19.82 23.12 45.28
N ILE A 800 -20.77 23.11 44.37
CA ILE A 800 -22.13 22.72 44.70
C ILE A 800 -22.15 21.21 44.51
N VAL A 801 -22.51 20.49 45.57
CA VAL A 801 -22.75 19.05 45.42
C VAL A 801 -24.13 18.92 44.84
N SER A 802 -24.21 18.90 43.52
CA SER A 802 -25.46 18.67 42.79
C SER A 802 -25.64 17.20 42.39
N GLN A 803 -24.72 16.33 42.82
CA GLN A 803 -24.74 14.89 42.57
C GLN A 803 -23.79 14.16 43.52
N ASP A 804 -23.99 12.85 43.62
CA ASP A 804 -23.05 11.95 44.27
C ASP A 804 -21.67 12.07 43.62
N SER A 805 -20.66 12.34 44.43
CA SER A 805 -19.36 12.72 43.91
C SER A 805 -18.22 12.32 44.83
N LEU A 806 -17.15 11.83 44.22
CA LEU A 806 -15.82 11.99 44.77
C LEU A 806 -15.23 13.25 44.15
N GLU A 807 -15.21 14.33 44.91
CA GLU A 807 -14.68 15.60 44.45
C GLU A 807 -13.18 15.62 44.64
N ARG A 808 -12.49 15.54 43.49
CA ARG A 808 -11.04 15.65 43.44
C ARG A 808 -10.65 17.10 43.41
N VAL A 809 -10.04 17.56 44.47
CA VAL A 809 -9.36 18.85 44.48
C VAL A 809 -7.95 18.60 43.92
N TRP A 810 -7.81 18.86 42.62
CA TRP A 810 -6.55 18.74 41.89
C TRP A 810 -5.70 19.98 42.07
N LEU A 811 -4.45 19.70 42.40
CA LEU A 811 -3.42 20.67 42.70
C LEU A 811 -2.42 20.61 41.52
N ASN A 812 -2.35 21.68 40.69
CA ASN A 812 -1.83 21.71 39.30
C ASN A 812 -0.28 21.73 39.09
N LEU A 813 0.27 21.01 38.08
CA LEU A 813 1.67 21.06 37.55
C LEU A 813 1.76 21.37 35.98
N PRO A 814 2.93 21.53 35.30
CA PRO A 814 3.05 21.97 33.84
C PRO A 814 3.59 20.97 32.70
N PRO A 815 3.32 21.10 31.33
CA PRO A 815 3.61 20.13 30.18
C PRO A 815 4.92 20.23 29.27
N GLN A 816 5.22 19.28 28.31
CA GLN A 816 6.46 19.12 27.45
C GLN A 816 6.29 18.60 25.92
N VAL A 817 7.10 18.99 24.88
CA VAL A 817 6.88 18.67 23.39
C VAL A 817 8.16 18.57 22.43
N SER A 818 8.18 17.77 21.30
CA SER A 818 9.26 17.65 20.23
C SER A 818 8.89 17.08 18.78
N ILE A 819 9.77 17.21 17.74
CA ILE A 819 9.62 16.68 16.33
C ILE A 819 10.48 15.42 16.08
N LYS A 820 9.99 14.42 15.29
CA LYS A 820 10.63 13.10 15.08
C LYS A 820 11.26 12.86 13.68
N GLY A 821 10.68 13.31 12.56
CA GLY A 821 11.30 13.14 11.22
C GLY A 821 10.45 13.56 10.00
N VAL A 822 11.10 13.75 8.84
CA VAL A 822 10.52 14.13 7.53
C VAL A 822 11.18 13.30 6.40
N SER A 823 10.40 12.76 5.44
CA SER A 823 10.94 11.94 4.34
C SER A 823 10.11 12.00 3.04
N PRO A 824 10.73 12.17 1.85
CA PRO A 824 12.13 12.60 1.66
C PRO A 824 12.35 14.04 2.15
N SER A 825 13.60 14.41 2.39
CA SER A 825 13.99 15.75 2.84
C SER A 825 15.31 16.17 2.18
N PRO A 826 15.28 17.08 1.17
CA PRO A 826 14.11 17.78 0.66
C PRO A 826 13.16 16.86 -0.14
N ALA A 827 11.88 17.22 -0.20
CA ALA A 827 10.90 16.63 -1.11
C ALA A 827 10.77 17.52 -2.35
N ILE A 828 10.69 16.93 -3.54
CA ILE A 828 10.68 17.64 -4.83
C ILE A 828 9.42 17.26 -5.60
N ARG A 829 8.78 18.27 -6.20
CA ARG A 829 7.60 18.08 -7.05
C ARG A 829 8.07 17.43 -8.36
N GLY A 830 7.37 16.41 -8.85
CA GLY A 830 7.73 15.81 -10.14
C GLY A 830 8.76 14.66 -10.18
N ASP A 831 9.19 14.03 -9.07
CA ASP A 831 10.10 12.85 -9.17
C ASP A 831 10.12 11.99 -7.89
N LEU A 832 10.36 10.68 -8.05
CA LEU A 832 10.68 9.72 -6.97
C LEU A 832 12.21 9.58 -6.78
N GLN A 833 13.02 10.02 -7.74
CA GLN A 833 14.48 9.97 -7.69
C GLN A 833 15.05 11.24 -7.03
N GLN A 834 16.18 11.11 -6.34
CA GLN A 834 16.89 12.31 -5.88
C GLN A 834 17.45 13.04 -7.10
N PRO A 835 17.08 14.32 -7.36
CA PRO A 835 17.56 15.07 -8.52
C PRO A 835 19.07 15.35 -8.42
N VAL A 836 19.62 15.22 -7.21
CA VAL A 836 21.03 15.40 -6.88
C VAL A 836 21.60 14.08 -6.40
N ASP A 837 22.71 13.68 -7.02
CA ASP A 837 23.59 12.60 -6.60
C ASP A 837 25.06 13.05 -6.64
N GLY A 838 26.00 12.15 -6.33
CA GLY A 838 27.43 12.46 -6.34
C GLY A 838 28.00 12.86 -7.71
N ALA A 839 27.24 12.69 -8.79
CA ALA A 839 27.62 13.05 -10.15
C ALA A 839 26.96 14.36 -10.63
N THR A 840 26.11 14.99 -9.81
CA THR A 840 25.41 16.23 -10.16
C THR A 840 26.33 17.42 -9.89
N LEU A 841 26.67 18.18 -10.95
CA LEU A 841 27.55 19.36 -10.86
C LEU A 841 26.79 20.61 -10.46
N ALA A 842 25.64 20.84 -11.09
CA ALA A 842 24.73 21.93 -10.76
C ALA A 842 23.30 21.46 -10.97
N TRP A 843 22.41 21.88 -10.08
CA TRP A 843 20.97 21.70 -10.26
C TRP A 843 20.29 23.02 -9.90
N TRP A 844 19.61 23.61 -10.87
CA TRP A 844 18.86 24.85 -10.72
C TRP A 844 17.38 24.54 -10.86
N PRO A 845 16.65 24.42 -9.74
CA PRO A 845 15.19 24.24 -9.77
C PRO A 845 14.50 25.43 -10.42
N LEU A 846 15.08 26.63 -10.29
CA LEU A 846 14.47 27.90 -10.70
C LEU A 846 13.18 28.24 -9.92
N ASP A 847 13.13 27.81 -8.67
CA ASP A 847 11.97 27.91 -7.78
C ASP A 847 11.94 29.14 -6.85
N GLU A 848 12.88 30.09 -7.02
CA GLU A 848 12.96 31.25 -6.13
C GLU A 848 11.79 32.23 -6.25
N GLY A 849 11.09 32.24 -7.40
CA GLY A 849 9.91 33.06 -7.68
C GLY A 849 10.12 34.58 -7.63
N SER A 850 11.28 35.08 -7.21
CA SER A 850 11.61 36.49 -7.08
C SER A 850 13.13 36.72 -6.94
N GLY A 851 13.57 37.97 -7.08
CA GLY A 851 14.97 38.35 -6.88
C GLY A 851 15.85 38.16 -8.12
N THR A 852 17.17 38.33 -7.94
CA THR A 852 18.16 38.36 -9.04
C THR A 852 19.12 37.17 -9.01
N THR A 853 18.83 36.12 -8.24
CA THR A 853 19.74 34.97 -8.06
C THR A 853 18.95 33.68 -8.01
N SER A 854 19.48 32.61 -8.61
CA SER A 854 18.98 31.24 -8.42
C SER A 854 20.07 30.39 -7.76
N ALA A 855 19.70 29.65 -6.73
CA ALA A 855 20.64 28.84 -5.95
C ALA A 855 20.94 27.50 -6.65
N ASP A 856 22.18 27.04 -6.52
CA ASP A 856 22.55 25.69 -6.92
C ASP A 856 22.11 24.67 -5.85
N GLY A 857 21.01 23.98 -6.13
CA GLY A 857 20.41 22.95 -5.30
C GLY A 857 21.26 21.69 -5.15
N SER A 858 22.33 21.53 -5.94
CA SER A 858 23.28 20.42 -5.78
C SER A 858 24.18 20.57 -4.54
N GLY A 859 24.32 21.80 -4.03
CA GLY A 859 25.22 22.14 -2.91
C GLY A 859 26.66 22.44 -3.33
N ASN A 860 26.97 22.45 -4.63
CA ASN A 860 28.32 22.72 -5.14
C ASN A 860 28.63 24.23 -5.31
N GLY A 861 27.64 25.10 -5.12
CA GLY A 861 27.82 26.56 -5.09
C GLY A 861 27.83 27.23 -6.46
N HIS A 862 27.31 26.58 -7.50
CA HIS A 862 27.22 27.11 -8.85
C HIS A 862 25.97 27.99 -9.08
N ASN A 863 25.73 28.98 -8.21
CA ASN A 863 24.54 29.84 -8.29
C ASN A 863 24.47 30.65 -9.60
N LEU A 864 23.25 30.93 -10.08
CA LEU A 864 22.99 31.80 -11.24
C LEU A 864 22.61 33.22 -10.81
N THR A 865 22.92 34.21 -11.64
CA THR A 865 22.51 35.61 -11.47
C THR A 865 21.59 36.06 -12.61
N LEU A 866 20.37 36.44 -12.30
CA LEU A 866 19.35 36.92 -13.25
C LEU A 866 19.52 38.41 -13.52
N GLY A 867 19.70 38.79 -14.77
CA GLY A 867 19.90 40.18 -15.19
C GLY A 867 19.26 40.55 -16.54
N PRO A 868 19.07 41.85 -16.82
CA PRO A 868 19.19 42.99 -15.91
C PRO A 868 17.94 43.20 -15.04
N THR A 869 16.83 42.53 -15.36
CA THR A 869 15.55 42.62 -14.63
C THR A 869 15.06 41.23 -14.22
N PRO A 870 14.70 41.03 -12.93
CA PRO A 870 14.00 39.82 -12.50
C PRO A 870 12.76 39.54 -13.34
N SER A 871 12.61 38.31 -13.81
CA SER A 871 11.51 37.89 -14.67
C SER A 871 11.16 36.45 -14.34
N TRP A 872 10.34 36.28 -13.31
CA TRP A 872 9.87 34.98 -12.82
C TRP A 872 8.41 34.76 -13.22
N ALA A 873 8.03 33.52 -13.50
CA ALA A 873 6.68 33.09 -13.83
C ALA A 873 6.38 31.74 -13.17
N ALA A 874 5.15 31.22 -13.32
CA ALA A 874 4.84 29.86 -12.92
C ALA A 874 5.57 28.85 -13.84
N GLY A 875 6.22 27.86 -13.24
CA GLY A 875 7.05 26.87 -13.94
C GLY A 875 6.30 25.63 -14.40
N HIS A 876 7.06 24.64 -14.89
CA HIS A 876 6.66 23.25 -15.01
C HIS A 876 6.35 22.70 -13.61
N ASP A 877 7.28 22.93 -12.69
CA ASP A 877 7.14 22.76 -11.26
C ASP A 877 7.41 24.11 -10.59
N GLY A 878 6.58 24.52 -9.63
CA GLY A 878 6.86 25.74 -8.89
C GLY A 878 6.96 27.03 -9.71
N SER A 879 8.16 27.61 -9.77
CA SER A 879 8.45 28.80 -10.58
C SER A 879 9.46 28.52 -11.69
N ALA A 880 9.47 29.38 -12.70
CA ALA A 880 10.42 29.35 -13.80
C ALA A 880 10.90 30.77 -14.12
N VAL A 881 11.97 30.89 -14.89
CA VAL A 881 12.40 32.18 -15.42
C VAL A 881 11.77 32.42 -16.80
N LEU A 882 11.10 33.56 -16.94
CA LEU A 882 10.48 34.03 -18.17
C LEU A 882 11.45 34.94 -18.95
N PHE A 883 11.80 34.52 -20.15
CA PHE A 883 12.61 35.29 -21.09
C PHE A 883 11.70 35.92 -22.15
N ASP A 884 11.87 37.21 -22.42
CA ASP A 884 10.98 38.02 -23.28
C ASP A 884 11.43 38.12 -24.74
N GLY A 885 12.48 37.38 -25.13
CA GLY A 885 13.12 37.51 -26.44
C GLY A 885 14.02 38.73 -26.59
N GLN A 886 14.26 39.48 -25.51
CA GLN A 886 15.18 40.61 -25.45
C GLN A 886 16.35 40.29 -24.51
N TYR A 887 16.91 41.30 -23.88
CA TYR A 887 18.14 41.17 -23.09
C TYR A 887 17.82 40.70 -21.66
N ILE A 888 17.37 39.45 -21.48
CA ILE A 888 17.19 38.77 -20.18
C ILE A 888 18.01 37.48 -20.18
N TYR A 889 18.80 37.23 -19.14
CA TYR A 889 19.66 36.05 -19.03
C TYR A 889 19.93 35.67 -17.57
N LEU A 890 20.28 34.40 -17.35
CA LEU A 890 20.88 33.92 -16.10
C LEU A 890 22.37 33.66 -16.35
N GLU A 891 23.25 34.36 -15.64
CA GLU A 891 24.70 34.17 -15.70
C GLU A 891 25.15 33.23 -14.57
N GLY A 892 25.72 32.09 -14.95
CA GLY A 892 26.31 31.10 -14.03
C GLY A 892 27.83 31.14 -14.00
N PRO A 893 28.47 30.16 -13.35
CA PRO A 893 29.92 30.02 -13.40
C PRO A 893 30.37 29.35 -14.71
N ARG A 894 31.66 29.50 -15.02
CA ARG A 894 32.34 28.72 -16.05
C ARG A 894 32.39 27.22 -15.70
N LEU A 895 31.64 26.41 -16.44
CA LEU A 895 31.63 24.95 -16.31
C LEU A 895 32.37 24.30 -17.49
N SER A 896 33.40 23.51 -17.18
CA SER A 896 34.18 22.78 -18.20
C SER A 896 33.71 21.34 -18.29
N LEU A 897 32.76 21.08 -19.20
CA LEU A 897 32.10 19.79 -19.32
C LEU A 897 32.76 18.91 -20.40
N THR A 898 33.21 17.72 -20.02
CA THR A 898 33.77 16.72 -20.93
C THR A 898 32.75 15.60 -21.17
N THR A 899 32.63 14.68 -20.22
CA THR A 899 31.48 13.77 -20.11
C THR A 899 30.40 14.47 -19.31
N MET A 900 29.18 14.50 -19.83
CA MET A 900 28.10 15.26 -19.22
C MET A 900 26.70 14.77 -19.59
N THR A 901 25.76 15.16 -18.75
CA THR A 901 24.34 15.27 -19.11
C THR A 901 23.90 16.68 -18.77
N ILE A 902 23.37 17.40 -19.75
CA ILE A 902 22.68 18.66 -19.54
C ILE A 902 21.21 18.39 -19.82
N GLU A 903 20.34 18.58 -18.85
CA GLU A 903 18.90 18.47 -19.04
C GLU A 903 18.16 19.68 -18.45
N LEU A 904 17.02 20.01 -19.04
CA LEU A 904 16.18 21.14 -18.64
C LEU A 904 14.76 20.97 -19.14
N TRP A 905 13.83 21.67 -18.50
CA TRP A 905 12.48 21.90 -19.03
C TRP A 905 12.42 23.25 -19.75
N PHE A 906 11.79 23.28 -20.92
CA PHE A 906 11.57 24.52 -21.66
C PHE A 906 10.13 24.64 -22.20
N ASN A 907 9.65 25.87 -22.33
CA ASN A 907 8.34 26.19 -22.90
C ASN A 907 8.45 27.43 -23.80
N THR A 908 8.01 27.34 -25.05
CA THR A 908 8.09 28.47 -25.99
C THR A 908 7.11 28.36 -27.15
N ILE A 909 6.76 29.52 -27.73
CA ILE A 909 6.14 29.65 -29.06
C ILE A 909 7.09 30.30 -30.08
N GLY A 910 8.27 30.75 -29.63
CA GLY A 910 9.27 31.45 -30.43
C GLY A 910 10.07 30.48 -31.30
N SER A 911 10.46 30.94 -32.49
CA SER A 911 11.18 30.11 -33.45
C SER A 911 12.70 30.03 -33.20
N ASN A 912 13.30 30.99 -32.48
CA ASN A 912 14.75 31.05 -32.29
C ASN A 912 15.10 31.50 -30.86
N GLY A 913 16.24 31.06 -30.34
CA GLY A 913 16.75 31.51 -29.04
C GLY A 913 17.70 30.52 -28.36
N THR A 914 18.55 31.00 -27.45
CA THR A 914 19.51 30.18 -26.70
C THR A 914 18.89 29.69 -25.39
N LEU A 915 18.86 28.38 -25.15
CA LEU A 915 18.39 27.82 -23.88
C LEU A 915 19.50 27.84 -22.83
N LEU A 916 20.68 27.31 -23.19
CA LEU A 916 21.87 27.25 -22.33
C LEU A 916 23.14 27.35 -23.18
N SER A 917 24.11 28.21 -22.83
CA SER A 917 25.35 28.34 -23.60
C SER A 917 26.54 28.98 -22.90
N ASP A 918 27.76 28.59 -23.30
CA ASP A 918 29.02 29.26 -22.99
C ASP A 918 29.69 29.96 -24.22
N LYS A 919 28.93 30.25 -25.28
CA LYS A 919 29.43 30.83 -26.53
C LYS A 919 29.52 32.36 -26.49
N GLY A 920 30.69 32.92 -26.21
CA GLY A 920 30.90 34.36 -25.96
C GLY A 920 31.67 35.15 -27.03
N GLY A 921 31.31 35.04 -28.31
CA GLY A 921 31.85 35.88 -29.40
C GLY A 921 33.28 35.53 -29.87
N GLY A 922 33.98 34.64 -29.16
CA GLY A 922 35.21 33.99 -29.60
C GLY A 922 34.99 32.84 -30.59
N THR A 923 36.06 32.16 -30.98
CA THR A 923 36.01 31.02 -31.91
C THR A 923 35.83 29.67 -31.22
N THR A 924 35.76 29.61 -29.89
CA THR A 924 35.71 28.36 -29.10
C THR A 924 34.56 28.34 -28.09
N TRP A 925 33.80 27.24 -28.01
CA TRP A 925 32.74 27.02 -27.00
C TRP A 925 32.51 25.52 -26.70
N ASN A 926 32.12 25.18 -25.47
CA ASN A 926 32.00 23.79 -24.99
C ASN A 926 30.57 23.23 -25.08
N HIS A 927 29.55 24.08 -24.88
CA HIS A 927 28.14 23.69 -24.92
C HIS A 927 27.25 24.87 -25.36
N HIS A 928 26.45 24.64 -26.41
CA HIS A 928 25.50 25.62 -26.93
C HIS A 928 24.20 24.91 -27.31
N ILE A 929 23.17 25.02 -26.46
CA ILE A 929 21.82 24.51 -26.68
C ILE A 929 20.93 25.67 -27.11
N TYR A 930 20.32 25.57 -28.29
CA TYR A 930 19.52 26.64 -28.88
C TYR A 930 18.39 26.10 -29.76
N LEU A 931 17.44 26.98 -30.10
CA LEU A 931 16.37 26.74 -31.05
C LEU A 931 16.69 27.43 -32.38
N LEU A 932 16.48 26.71 -33.48
CA LEU A 932 16.46 27.25 -34.84
C LEU A 932 15.17 26.79 -35.53
N ASP A 933 14.35 27.73 -35.99
CA ASP A 933 13.02 27.44 -36.56
C ASP A 933 12.14 26.53 -35.67
N GLY A 934 12.26 26.66 -34.33
CA GLY A 934 11.50 25.88 -33.33
C GLY A 934 12.08 24.50 -33.02
N GLU A 935 13.18 24.11 -33.67
CA GLU A 935 13.86 22.83 -33.48
C GLU A 935 15.01 22.97 -32.46
N PRO A 936 15.06 22.14 -31.40
CA PRO A 936 16.20 22.07 -30.49
C PRO A 936 17.47 21.56 -31.16
N ARG A 937 18.58 22.23 -30.86
CA ARG A 937 19.92 21.96 -31.40
C ARG A 937 20.97 22.03 -30.32
N PHE A 938 22.05 21.30 -30.54
CA PHE A 938 23.23 21.32 -29.68
C PHE A 938 24.51 21.47 -30.48
N GLU A 939 25.40 22.38 -30.05
CA GLU A 939 26.70 22.63 -30.68
C GLU A 939 27.86 22.74 -29.70
N HIS A 940 29.06 22.41 -30.19
CA HIS A 940 30.35 22.73 -29.56
C HIS A 940 31.46 22.88 -30.63
N THR A 941 32.57 23.53 -30.31
CA THR A 941 33.74 23.61 -31.22
C THR A 941 34.81 22.59 -30.89
N GLN A 942 35.62 22.28 -31.90
CA GLN A 942 36.75 21.37 -31.82
C GLN A 942 37.98 22.01 -32.47
N ASN A 943 39.18 21.53 -32.10
CA ASN A 943 40.46 21.92 -32.69
C ASN A 943 40.74 23.43 -32.59
N LEU A 944 40.52 24.02 -31.40
CA LEU A 944 40.70 25.45 -31.13
C LEU A 944 39.86 26.33 -32.06
N GLY A 945 38.60 25.93 -32.30
CA GLY A 945 37.65 26.65 -33.14
C GLY A 945 37.74 26.31 -34.64
N GLY A 946 38.45 25.25 -35.01
CA GLY A 946 38.61 24.82 -36.40
C GLY A 946 37.38 24.11 -36.99
N THR A 947 36.56 23.46 -36.14
CA THR A 947 35.37 22.70 -36.56
C THR A 947 34.22 22.88 -35.56
N VAL A 948 32.96 22.88 -36.04
CA VAL A 948 31.77 22.88 -35.18
C VAL A 948 31.09 21.50 -35.25
N PHE A 949 30.86 20.88 -34.11
CA PHE A 949 29.96 19.74 -33.95
C PHE A 949 28.53 20.25 -33.77
N SER A 950 27.54 19.62 -34.41
CA SER A 950 26.14 20.03 -34.31
C SER A 950 25.20 18.83 -34.31
N LEU A 951 24.15 18.88 -33.48
CA LEU A 951 22.99 17.97 -33.49
C LEU A 951 21.71 18.79 -33.65
N ALA A 952 20.71 18.24 -34.33
CA ALA A 952 19.42 18.85 -34.54
C ALA A 952 18.30 17.82 -34.35
N ALA A 953 17.24 18.16 -33.62
CA ALA A 953 16.22 17.21 -33.19
C ALA A 953 15.36 16.61 -34.33
N GLY A 954 15.39 17.18 -35.52
CA GLY A 954 14.60 16.80 -36.70
C GLY A 954 13.15 17.25 -36.68
N THR A 955 12.64 17.77 -35.55
CA THR A 955 11.25 18.22 -35.35
C THR A 955 11.16 19.46 -34.48
N GLN A 956 10.06 20.21 -34.62
CA GLN A 956 9.78 21.44 -33.87
C GLN A 956 9.11 21.15 -32.51
N PHE A 957 9.45 21.94 -31.49
CA PHE A 957 8.93 21.85 -30.11
C PHE A 957 8.58 23.23 -29.53
N ASN A 958 8.11 24.14 -30.39
CA ASN A 958 7.69 25.50 -30.04
C ASN A 958 6.15 25.62 -30.08
N ASP A 959 5.44 24.68 -29.47
CA ASP A 959 3.98 24.61 -29.47
C ASP A 959 3.30 25.27 -28.26
N GLY A 960 4.09 25.82 -27.33
CA GLY A 960 3.62 26.42 -26.08
C GLY A 960 3.40 25.43 -24.92
N SER A 961 3.74 24.16 -25.10
CA SER A 961 3.77 23.14 -24.04
C SER A 961 5.15 23.07 -23.37
N TRP A 962 5.20 22.50 -22.16
CA TRP A 962 6.47 22.15 -21.52
C TRP A 962 7.06 20.89 -22.17
N HIS A 963 8.33 20.96 -22.53
CA HIS A 963 9.11 19.85 -23.06
C HIS A 963 10.37 19.66 -22.23
N HIS A 964 10.73 18.40 -21.97
CA HIS A 964 12.00 18.05 -21.36
C HIS A 964 13.04 17.87 -22.46
N LEU A 965 14.20 18.49 -22.31
CA LEU A 965 15.34 18.34 -23.22
C LEU A 965 16.53 17.80 -22.45
N ALA A 966 17.20 16.79 -22.99
CA ALA A 966 18.47 16.30 -22.47
C ALA A 966 19.52 16.16 -23.58
N VAL A 967 20.72 16.66 -23.32
CA VAL A 967 21.93 16.40 -24.11
C VAL A 967 22.87 15.55 -23.28
N VAL A 968 23.12 14.33 -23.75
CA VAL A 968 24.03 13.38 -23.10
C VAL A 968 25.28 13.29 -23.93
N ARG A 969 26.42 13.73 -23.39
CA ARG A 969 27.75 13.55 -24.01
C ARG A 969 28.54 12.56 -23.17
N SER A 970 28.69 11.35 -23.67
CA SER A 970 29.64 10.37 -23.12
C SER A 970 30.99 10.48 -23.82
N HIS A 971 31.94 9.63 -23.44
CA HIS A 971 33.18 9.43 -24.21
C HIS A 971 32.93 8.81 -25.60
N VAL A 972 31.70 8.31 -25.86
CA VAL A 972 31.33 7.51 -27.03
C VAL A 972 30.47 8.31 -28.00
N GLU A 973 29.42 8.92 -27.50
CA GLU A 973 28.35 9.53 -28.27
C GLU A 973 27.92 10.85 -27.61
N THR A 974 27.60 11.85 -28.42
CA THR A 974 26.74 12.95 -27.97
C THR A 974 25.36 12.71 -28.56
N SER A 975 24.34 12.66 -27.71
CA SER A 975 22.95 12.48 -28.08
C SER A 975 22.07 13.61 -27.54
N LEU A 976 21.00 13.91 -28.27
CA LEU A 976 19.98 14.90 -27.97
C LEU A 976 18.63 14.18 -27.87
N TRP A 977 17.95 14.38 -26.75
CA TRP A 977 16.69 13.77 -26.38
C TRP A 977 15.66 14.87 -26.10
N VAL A 978 14.41 14.63 -26.48
CA VAL A 978 13.28 15.51 -26.15
C VAL A 978 12.10 14.64 -25.72
N ASP A 979 11.55 14.92 -24.54
CA ASP A 979 10.47 14.18 -23.87
C ASP A 979 10.79 12.68 -23.69
N GLY A 980 12.02 12.37 -23.26
CA GLY A 980 12.50 11.00 -23.10
C GLY A 980 12.81 10.25 -24.40
N ALA A 981 12.52 10.83 -25.58
CA ALA A 981 12.76 10.21 -26.88
C ALA A 981 14.08 10.69 -27.53
N LEU A 982 14.91 9.77 -28.03
CA LEU A 982 16.14 10.10 -28.76
C LEU A 982 15.81 10.80 -30.08
N ARG A 983 16.38 11.98 -30.29
CA ARG A 983 16.13 12.79 -31.50
C ARG A 983 17.30 12.81 -32.46
N ALA A 984 18.52 12.95 -31.94
CA ALA A 984 19.73 12.91 -32.75
C ALA A 984 20.92 12.40 -31.95
N SER A 985 21.87 11.75 -32.61
CA SER A 985 23.14 11.39 -32.00
C SER A 985 24.28 11.35 -33.02
N SER A 986 25.51 11.50 -32.53
CA SER A 986 26.72 11.44 -33.33
C SER A 986 27.92 11.06 -32.44
N PRO A 987 28.97 10.41 -32.98
CA PRO A 987 30.16 10.07 -32.19
C PRO A 987 30.70 11.27 -31.40
N SER A 988 30.97 11.07 -30.12
CA SER A 988 31.51 12.11 -29.25
C SER A 988 32.86 12.59 -29.76
N ALA A 989 33.08 13.90 -29.69
CA ALA A 989 34.30 14.57 -30.10
C ALA A 989 34.81 15.44 -28.95
N THR A 990 36.13 15.66 -28.88
CA THR A 990 36.75 16.46 -27.83
C THR A 990 36.30 17.92 -27.97
N PRO A 991 35.52 18.46 -27.02
CA PRO A 991 35.10 19.84 -27.09
C PRO A 991 36.24 20.77 -26.69
N ASP A 992 36.34 21.91 -27.35
CA ASP A 992 37.19 23.00 -26.85
C ASP A 992 36.64 23.50 -25.51
N LEU A 993 37.53 23.98 -24.65
CA LEU A 993 37.13 24.71 -23.45
C LEU A 993 36.67 26.13 -23.85
N SER A 994 35.56 26.59 -23.30
CA SER A 994 35.20 28.02 -23.41
C SER A 994 35.86 28.83 -22.30
N PRO A 995 36.35 30.05 -22.56
CA PRO A 995 36.75 31.00 -21.52
C PRO A 995 35.57 31.73 -20.87
N HIS A 996 34.33 31.49 -21.32
CA HIS A 996 33.13 32.20 -20.86
C HIS A 996 32.32 31.38 -19.85
N ASP A 997 31.49 32.11 -19.11
CA ASP A 997 30.53 31.58 -18.16
C ASP A 997 29.33 30.93 -18.86
N THR A 998 28.70 29.95 -18.22
CA THR A 998 27.49 29.29 -18.73
C THR A 998 26.27 30.18 -18.48
N TRP A 999 25.59 30.62 -19.54
CA TRP A 999 24.39 31.46 -19.47
C TRP A 999 23.13 30.69 -19.87
N LEU A 1000 21.99 30.99 -19.23
CA LEU A 1000 20.66 30.53 -19.67
C LEU A 1000 19.87 31.66 -20.32
N GLY A 1001 19.08 31.32 -21.35
CA GLY A 1001 18.18 32.24 -22.05
C GLY A 1001 18.86 33.18 -23.06
N MET A 1002 20.19 33.25 -23.09
CA MET A 1002 20.95 34.05 -24.07
C MET A 1002 22.39 33.53 -24.19
N SER A 1003 23.06 33.81 -25.31
CA SER A 1003 24.50 33.56 -25.46
C SER A 1003 25.33 34.62 -24.69
N PRO A 1004 26.50 34.26 -24.10
CA PRO A 1004 27.36 35.20 -23.36
C PRO A 1004 27.83 36.46 -24.11
N ASP A 1005 27.76 36.49 -25.44
CA ASP A 1005 28.07 37.68 -26.25
C ASP A 1005 26.91 38.66 -26.42
N GLY A 1006 25.75 38.40 -25.82
CA GLY A 1006 24.57 39.24 -25.96
C GLY A 1006 23.63 38.81 -27.10
N SER A 1007 23.93 37.73 -27.82
CA SER A 1007 23.17 37.32 -29.00
C SER A 1007 22.16 36.18 -28.73
N ASN A 1008 21.24 35.98 -29.68
CA ASN A 1008 20.28 34.88 -29.70
C ASN A 1008 19.43 34.77 -28.42
N ALA A 1009 18.79 35.87 -28.03
CA ALA A 1009 17.86 35.92 -26.92
C ALA A 1009 16.69 34.93 -27.09
N TYR A 1010 16.38 34.19 -26.04
CA TYR A 1010 15.26 33.26 -25.97
C TYR A 1010 13.97 33.97 -25.55
N ALA A 1011 12.85 33.57 -26.17
CA ALA A 1011 11.51 34.01 -25.79
C ALA A 1011 10.73 32.79 -25.31
N GLY A 1012 10.53 32.64 -24.00
CA GLY A 1012 9.93 31.44 -23.41
C GLY A 1012 10.28 31.29 -21.94
N MET A 1013 10.02 30.11 -21.37
CA MET A 1013 10.34 29.78 -19.99
C MET A 1013 11.36 28.62 -19.93
N LEU A 1014 12.21 28.65 -18.91
CA LEU A 1014 13.13 27.56 -18.54
C LEU A 1014 12.92 27.20 -17.06
N ASP A 1015 13.01 25.91 -16.76
CA ASP A 1015 12.78 25.32 -15.45
C ASP A 1015 13.68 24.08 -15.24
N SER A 1016 13.99 23.74 -13.99
CA SER A 1016 14.55 22.45 -13.55
C SER A 1016 15.74 21.97 -14.37
N VAL A 1017 16.79 22.80 -14.37
CA VAL A 1017 18.01 22.60 -15.16
C VAL A 1017 19.02 21.78 -14.35
N ARG A 1018 19.43 20.61 -14.85
CA ARG A 1018 20.46 19.76 -14.21
C ARG A 1018 21.66 19.58 -15.14
N LEU A 1019 22.85 19.82 -14.60
CA LEU A 1019 24.13 19.53 -15.23
C LEU A 1019 24.85 18.46 -14.41
N SER A 1020 25.20 17.36 -15.05
CA SER A 1020 25.87 16.22 -14.42
C SER A 1020 27.23 15.97 -15.07
N SER A 1021 28.21 15.46 -14.31
CA SER A 1021 29.54 15.05 -14.79
C SER A 1021 29.58 13.62 -15.36
N VAL A 1022 28.41 13.00 -15.54
CA VAL A 1022 28.23 11.65 -16.09
C VAL A 1022 27.27 11.69 -17.26
N ALA A 1023 27.41 10.73 -18.17
CA ALA A 1023 26.41 10.46 -19.19
C ALA A 1023 25.30 9.59 -18.57
N ARG A 1024 24.13 10.18 -18.31
CA ARG A 1024 22.99 9.51 -17.67
C ARG A 1024 22.23 8.67 -18.68
N HIS A 1025 21.68 7.56 -18.21
CA HIS A 1025 20.73 6.77 -18.98
C HIS A 1025 19.39 7.52 -19.06
N SER A 1026 18.60 7.31 -20.12
CA SER A 1026 17.33 8.04 -20.31
C SER A 1026 16.28 7.75 -19.23
N GLY A 1027 16.38 6.60 -18.56
CA GLY A 1027 15.57 6.25 -17.39
C GLY A 1027 15.90 7.05 -16.12
N ASP A 1028 17.03 7.79 -16.10
CA ASP A 1028 17.45 8.63 -14.98
C ASP A 1028 17.13 10.12 -15.22
N PHE A 1029 16.41 10.45 -16.30
CA PHE A 1029 16.01 11.82 -16.62
C PHE A 1029 14.90 12.31 -15.68
N LEU A 1030 14.86 13.61 -15.39
CA LEU A 1030 13.91 14.23 -14.45
C LEU A 1030 12.50 14.42 -15.07
N ILE A 1031 11.68 13.36 -15.14
CA ILE A 1031 10.38 13.34 -15.88
C ILE A 1031 9.13 12.75 -15.13
N GLY A 1032 9.03 12.69 -13.78
CA GLY A 1032 7.96 11.98 -12.96
C GLY A 1032 6.94 12.80 -12.09
N SER A 1033 6.31 12.25 -11.00
CA SER A 1033 5.38 12.94 -10.00
C SER A 1033 5.26 12.23 -8.59
N GLY A 1034 5.37 12.88 -7.39
CA GLY A 1034 5.58 12.22 -6.03
C GLY A 1034 4.88 12.72 -4.69
N THR A 1035 5.17 12.13 -3.49
CA THR A 1035 4.53 12.31 -2.11
C THR A 1035 5.54 12.45 -0.91
N VAL A 1036 5.23 13.18 0.21
CA VAL A 1036 6.06 13.39 1.45
C VAL A 1036 5.39 13.03 2.80
N ILE A 1037 6.16 12.63 3.82
CA ILE A 1037 5.69 12.14 5.15
C ILE A 1037 6.32 12.90 6.35
N LEU A 1038 5.52 13.32 7.37
CA LEU A 1038 5.93 14.03 8.61
C LEU A 1038 5.62 13.24 9.92
N LEU A 1039 6.49 13.30 10.95
CA LEU A 1039 6.37 12.56 12.22
C LEU A 1039 6.75 13.38 13.49
N GLY A 1040 6.00 13.31 14.62
CA GLY A 1040 6.24 14.09 15.87
C GLY A 1040 5.97 13.39 17.23
N GLN A 1041 6.40 14.01 18.36
CA GLN A 1041 6.30 13.47 19.75
C GLN A 1041 6.00 14.54 20.87
N ALA A 1042 5.26 14.22 21.95
CA ALA A 1042 4.88 15.17 23.02
C ALA A 1042 4.45 14.43 24.31
N SER A 1043 4.59 15.07 25.48
CA SER A 1043 4.16 14.52 26.77
C SER A 1043 3.71 15.60 27.77
N ASP A 1044 2.55 15.35 28.38
CA ASP A 1044 2.07 16.06 29.57
C ASP A 1044 1.83 14.99 30.64
N SER A 1045 2.45 15.13 31.81
CA SER A 1045 2.36 14.11 32.86
C SER A 1045 1.09 14.22 33.69
N ASP A 1046 0.31 15.25 33.42
CA ASP A 1046 -0.54 15.94 34.37
C ASP A 1046 -1.89 16.34 33.78
N GLY A 1047 -1.83 16.79 32.53
CA GLY A 1047 -2.92 16.81 31.57
C GLY A 1047 -2.67 15.85 30.41
N SER A 1048 -3.41 16.01 29.33
CA SER A 1048 -3.23 15.26 28.09
C SER A 1048 -2.92 16.20 26.94
N VAL A 1049 -2.04 15.75 26.05
CA VAL A 1049 -1.81 16.44 24.78
C VAL A 1049 -2.97 16.08 23.87
N THR A 1050 -4.03 16.88 23.93
CA THR A 1050 -5.32 16.62 23.25
C THR A 1050 -5.30 16.98 21.78
N ASN A 1051 -4.33 17.77 21.32
CA ASN A 1051 -4.24 18.12 19.93
C ASN A 1051 -2.80 18.30 19.49
N TRP A 1052 -2.56 17.87 18.26
CA TRP A 1052 -1.33 18.08 17.52
C TRP A 1052 -1.67 18.97 16.34
N SER A 1053 -0.90 20.02 16.18
CA SER A 1053 -1.08 20.91 15.04
C SER A 1053 0.28 21.13 14.44
N TRP A 1054 0.43 20.68 13.20
CA TRP A 1054 1.61 20.92 12.40
C TRP A 1054 1.43 22.24 11.69
N TYR A 1055 2.28 23.20 12.03
CA TYR A 1055 2.32 24.48 11.38
C TYR A 1055 3.56 24.56 10.49
N SER A 1056 3.32 24.70 9.19
CA SER A 1056 4.27 25.32 8.29
C SER A 1056 4.27 26.82 8.54
N SER A 1057 5.44 27.43 8.57
CA SER A 1057 5.56 28.89 8.56
C SER A 1057 5.07 29.51 7.24
N GLN A 1058 4.94 28.73 6.17
CA GLN A 1058 4.51 29.18 4.84
C GLN A 1058 3.04 28.83 4.57
N ASP A 1059 2.70 27.54 4.64
CA ASP A 1059 1.35 27.04 4.30
C ASP A 1059 0.36 27.12 5.47
N GLY A 1060 0.83 27.53 6.65
CA GLY A 1060 0.03 27.53 7.87
C GLY A 1060 -0.23 26.11 8.36
N LEU A 1061 -1.48 25.80 8.69
CA LEU A 1061 -1.84 24.50 9.24
C LEU A 1061 -1.83 23.43 8.15
N LEU A 1062 -0.83 22.55 8.18
CA LEU A 1062 -0.68 21.46 7.21
C LEU A 1062 -1.61 20.29 7.49
N GLY A 1063 -1.90 20.06 8.77
CA GLY A 1063 -2.74 18.95 9.19
C GLY A 1063 -2.55 18.60 10.66
N HIS A 1064 -3.21 17.51 11.04
CA HIS A 1064 -3.31 17.05 12.42
C HIS A 1064 -2.85 15.60 12.52
N GLY A 1065 -2.44 15.21 13.73
CA GLY A 1065 -1.99 13.85 14.03
C GLY A 1065 -0.48 13.73 14.18
N ALA A 1066 -0.05 12.59 14.73
CA ALA A 1066 1.36 12.32 14.99
C ALA A 1066 2.16 11.90 13.73
N ARG A 1067 1.46 11.42 12.69
CA ARG A 1067 1.96 11.13 11.33
C ARG A 1067 1.06 11.82 10.31
N LEU A 1068 1.65 12.46 9.30
CA LEU A 1068 0.93 13.12 8.21
C LEU A 1068 1.59 12.78 6.87
N GLU A 1069 0.79 12.39 5.87
CA GLU A 1069 1.23 12.11 4.49
C GLU A 1069 0.55 13.11 3.54
N ILE A 1070 1.31 13.70 2.62
CA ILE A 1070 0.83 14.77 1.75
C ILE A 1070 1.49 14.70 0.37
N ALA A 1071 0.70 14.88 -0.70
CA ALA A 1071 1.23 14.91 -2.06
C ALA A 1071 2.16 16.12 -2.24
N VAL A 1072 3.32 15.95 -2.89
CA VAL A 1072 4.26 17.09 -3.05
C VAL A 1072 3.63 18.20 -3.90
N ASP A 1073 2.76 17.81 -4.84
CA ASP A 1073 2.00 18.74 -5.67
C ASP A 1073 1.02 19.63 -4.87
N SER A 1074 0.71 19.26 -3.62
CA SER A 1074 -0.22 19.99 -2.75
C SER A 1074 0.44 20.94 -1.73
N LEU A 1075 1.78 21.00 -1.67
CA LEU A 1075 2.53 21.91 -0.79
C LEU A 1075 3.02 23.15 -1.55
N SER A 1076 3.04 24.32 -0.89
CA SER A 1076 3.75 25.49 -1.44
C SER A 1076 5.24 25.27 -1.30
N ILE A 1077 5.99 25.73 -2.30
CA ILE A 1077 7.45 25.68 -2.29
C ILE A 1077 7.97 26.68 -1.25
N GLY A 1078 8.82 26.23 -0.33
CA GLY A 1078 9.42 27.09 0.70
C GLY A 1078 9.99 26.37 1.92
#